data_AF-M2Q9F6-F1
#
_entry.id   AF-M2Q9F6-F1
#
_cell.length_a   1.000
_cell.length_b   1.000
_cell.length_c   1.000
_cell.angle_alpha   90.00
_cell.angle_beta   90.00
_cell.angle_gamma   90.00
#
_symmetry.space_group_name_H-M   'P 1'
#
loop_
_entity.id
_entity.type
_entity.pdbx_description
1 polymer ?
#
loop_
_entity_poly.entity_id
_entity_poly.type
_entity_poly.pdbx_seq_one_letter_code
_entity_poly.pdbx_strand_id
1 'polypeptide(L)'
;MPSHEPPSEPDPAPLSQSGDCPDITSTATALATEPTAFESDPFYQVPEDHRLPTASQVHPHPAIFLLYLLVVWLHTQWHVPFRACNAILVVFSAILLSLGTPVNPPIFTSLPGIISALHVEPKFRTLPVCPSCMQVYPDTIPINALCDTCRLPLFVTEPTPAESRQGRTTRRVRKARLRFPFKSLETQLTAMLQVPGMETTCEQWRDKAREEGIWRDIFDGAIIRELKAPDGTPFFEAPKDDRKPADLRLGVTLGVDWFSYLRSQIAPSHTSCPMSFNVVNLPPALRYRTANLLLAGIMPGPKEANPDRVQNFLRVVVNELLRLWQHGFVVKTPKFPDGRLVRIILVGVLCDKPAAHKLSGFGSHSHTYFCTQDWITQSLKTSLEAFTRHAFASRSDTEHRRLMQRYKLLTSEAARDRFVKDHATRWSELARLPYFDMCRMVVVDPMHNIFLGLVKTHFYHIWVQGKVLRKTRELRAFHTMLADLEMPARLGRLPSLIGEPAGGSLTADQWLVLVTIVGPLLMPQIWHDYGVLDGGEAQQKRNEVLLQGRIAAIAKVLAERKQKKQKKKQTPKPTRKRPRTTGPSTQSQGIPRRSERVRRPTQRALEMELEMDDAGADSEGEDAYSGAEEPSEAENTCNMHPRDLSNFLKLSQAIRLILQDHLEESALSRADLLLREYCSELLELYGPAVIRPNHHYATHTTDFIRWYGPLREFWTFLFERMNKVLKSYRTDNHAGGELECSFLREFFRTVNSSRLLSEASRSTVAGSWLDKAVKQMFKTSSDDRGTLQALSQDLDTAAEDAMATLAFSTRSSLGTLPTDVYFRFLHYLRHSRPSLHFHSAFAVTSDPCSVVVSNEAVVYDYVVVNGKHFYSSSRAPRSAESLIAVFPIGSDAHYRVGELTHAFRVMQAGVGEYLVGHVRWFKSCELQQENTPWAAWYVI
;
A
#
# COMPACT_ATOMS: atom_id res chain seq x y z
N MET A 1 -64.97 22.24 0.98
CA MET A 1 -65.95 21.33 0.36
C MET A 1 -65.43 20.92 -1.01
N PRO A 2 -65.57 19.66 -1.45
CA PRO A 2 -65.37 18.41 -0.69
C PRO A 2 -64.57 17.34 -1.51
N SER A 3 -63.86 16.41 -0.83
CA SER A 3 -64.10 14.94 -0.76
C SER A 3 -63.59 14.11 -1.97
N HIS A 4 -62.98 12.91 -1.89
CA HIS A 4 -63.14 11.77 -0.96
C HIS A 4 -61.89 10.84 -0.97
N GLU A 5 -61.71 10.10 0.14
CA GLU A 5 -60.71 9.06 0.45
C GLU A 5 -60.86 7.72 -0.31
N PRO A 6 -59.85 6.82 -0.25
CA PRO A 6 -60.04 5.37 -0.30
C PRO A 6 -59.76 4.68 1.07
N PRO A 7 -60.27 3.45 1.29
CA PRO A 7 -60.52 2.89 2.63
C PRO A 7 -59.34 2.13 3.27
N SER A 8 -59.43 2.04 4.60
CA SER A 8 -58.57 1.38 5.59
C SER A 8 -58.68 -0.16 5.64
N GLU A 9 -57.56 -0.84 5.84
CA GLU A 9 -57.47 -2.23 6.31
C GLU A 9 -57.47 -2.30 7.86
N PRO A 10 -57.94 -3.40 8.47
CA PRO A 10 -58.27 -3.48 9.90
C PRO A 10 -57.11 -3.89 10.82
N ASP A 11 -57.09 -3.31 12.02
CA ASP A 11 -56.20 -3.65 13.15
C ASP A 11 -56.42 -5.06 13.73
N PRO A 12 -55.37 -5.70 14.29
CA PRO A 12 -55.49 -6.96 15.02
C PRO A 12 -55.82 -6.75 16.51
N ALA A 13 -56.73 -7.58 17.03
CA ALA A 13 -57.12 -7.62 18.44
C ALA A 13 -56.23 -8.58 19.29
N PRO A 14 -56.15 -8.40 20.63
CA PRO A 14 -55.12 -8.98 21.50
C PRO A 14 -55.63 -10.11 22.43
N LEU A 15 -54.74 -11.04 22.81
CA LEU A 15 -54.92 -12.05 23.87
C LEU A 15 -53.53 -12.49 24.36
N SER A 16 -53.19 -12.87 25.59
CA SER A 16 -53.71 -12.73 26.97
C SER A 16 -52.63 -13.43 27.84
N GLN A 17 -52.39 -12.96 29.06
CA GLN A 17 -51.40 -13.52 29.99
C GLN A 17 -51.81 -14.87 30.61
N SER A 18 -50.80 -15.55 31.18
CA SER A 18 -50.79 -16.51 32.32
C SER A 18 -50.59 -18.00 32.00
N GLY A 19 -49.70 -18.64 32.79
CA GLY A 19 -49.61 -20.11 32.89
C GLY A 19 -48.19 -20.67 33.06
N ASP A 20 -47.66 -20.59 34.27
CA ASP A 20 -46.82 -21.57 34.99
C ASP A 20 -45.51 -22.15 34.43
N CYS A 21 -44.49 -22.01 35.28
CA CYS A 21 -43.19 -22.68 35.25
C CYS A 21 -43.28 -24.03 35.98
N PRO A 22 -42.53 -25.06 35.55
CA PRO A 22 -41.88 -25.92 36.53
C PRO A 22 -40.38 -26.07 36.28
N ASP A 23 -39.64 -25.85 37.36
CA ASP A 23 -38.22 -26.11 37.54
C ASP A 23 -37.94 -27.62 37.57
N ILE A 24 -37.06 -28.16 36.73
CA ILE A 24 -36.30 -29.38 37.02
C ILE A 24 -34.87 -29.29 36.44
N THR A 25 -33.93 -29.49 37.36
CA THR A 25 -32.48 -29.63 37.33
C THR A 25 -31.83 -30.48 36.22
N SER A 26 -30.63 -30.04 35.81
CA SER A 26 -29.41 -30.84 35.51
C SER A 26 -29.54 -32.11 34.65
N THR A 27 -29.09 -32.03 33.40
CA THR A 27 -28.08 -32.97 32.84
C THR A 27 -27.48 -32.39 31.57
N ALA A 28 -26.14 -32.39 31.50
CA ALA A 28 -25.39 -32.10 30.29
C ALA A 28 -25.67 -33.18 29.24
N THR A 29 -26.21 -32.79 28.08
CA THR A 29 -26.28 -33.67 26.92
C THR A 29 -26.15 -32.83 25.66
N ALA A 30 -25.21 -33.21 24.81
CA ALA A 30 -24.92 -32.58 23.53
C ALA A 30 -26.20 -32.58 22.65
N LEU A 31 -26.82 -31.41 22.53
CA LEU A 31 -27.89 -31.19 21.55
C LEU A 31 -27.23 -30.98 20.19
N ALA A 32 -27.32 -32.03 19.36
CA ALA A 32 -27.23 -31.91 17.91
C ALA A 32 -28.31 -30.90 17.47
N THR A 33 -27.89 -29.68 17.20
CA THR A 33 -28.71 -28.64 16.57
C THR A 33 -29.07 -29.08 15.16
N GLU A 34 -30.35 -28.96 14.81
CA GLU A 34 -30.79 -29.01 13.42
C GLU A 34 -29.97 -28.06 12.54
N PRO A 35 -29.76 -28.37 11.25
CA PRO A 35 -29.05 -27.52 10.31
C PRO A 35 -29.60 -26.10 10.25
N THR A 36 -28.97 -25.17 10.98
CA THR A 36 -29.13 -23.75 10.71
C THR A 36 -28.75 -23.47 9.25
N ALA A 37 -29.33 -22.44 8.64
CA ALA A 37 -29.06 -22.02 7.26
C ALA A 37 -27.57 -21.77 6.90
N PHE A 38 -26.65 -21.89 7.86
CA PHE A 38 -25.19 -21.78 7.70
C PHE A 38 -24.55 -23.01 7.04
N GLU A 39 -25.23 -24.16 7.04
CA GLU A 39 -24.80 -25.33 6.25
C GLU A 39 -24.91 -25.12 4.73
N SER A 40 -25.43 -23.96 4.28
CA SER A 40 -25.62 -23.66 2.85
C SER A 40 -24.47 -22.90 2.17
N ASP A 41 -23.44 -22.39 2.88
CA ASP A 41 -22.24 -21.85 2.20
C ASP A 41 -21.36 -23.02 1.75
N PRO A 42 -21.31 -23.35 0.45
CA PRO A 42 -20.60 -24.52 -0.02
C PRO A 42 -19.07 -24.35 0.13
N PHE A 43 -18.59 -23.14 0.42
CA PHE A 43 -17.18 -22.87 0.66
C PHE A 43 -16.82 -22.83 2.14
N TYR A 44 -17.75 -22.90 3.08
CA TYR A 44 -17.40 -22.87 4.49
C TYR A 44 -16.77 -24.19 4.94
N GLN A 45 -15.70 -24.09 5.74
CA GLN A 45 -15.09 -25.20 6.46
C GLN A 45 -14.67 -24.68 7.83
N VAL A 46 -14.84 -25.53 8.85
CA VAL A 46 -14.39 -25.21 10.21
C VAL A 46 -12.87 -24.98 10.19
N PRO A 47 -12.39 -23.81 10.65
CA PRO A 47 -10.95 -23.57 10.73
C PRO A 47 -10.25 -24.62 11.59
N GLU A 48 -9.14 -25.18 11.10
CA GLU A 48 -8.25 -25.97 11.95
C GLU A 48 -7.48 -25.06 12.91
N ASP A 49 -7.32 -25.50 14.17
CA ASP A 49 -6.48 -24.77 15.12
C ASP A 49 -5.01 -24.87 14.69
N HIS A 50 -4.44 -23.74 14.27
CA HIS A 50 -3.09 -23.67 13.75
C HIS A 50 -2.20 -22.82 14.67
N ARG A 51 -2.11 -23.25 15.93
CA ARG A 51 -1.16 -22.67 16.89
C ARG A 51 0.27 -23.01 16.49
N LEU A 52 1.10 -21.98 16.50
CA LEU A 52 2.54 -22.16 16.38
C LEU A 52 3.07 -22.87 17.64
N PRO A 53 4.02 -23.81 17.47
CA PRO A 53 4.54 -24.57 18.60
C PRO A 53 5.46 -23.68 19.46
N THR A 54 5.48 -23.94 20.77
CA THR A 54 6.43 -23.31 21.68
C THR A 54 7.84 -23.87 21.48
N ALA A 55 8.88 -23.13 21.91
CA ALA A 55 10.27 -23.59 21.78
C ALA A 55 10.48 -25.01 22.34
N SER A 56 9.92 -25.30 23.52
CA SER A 56 10.00 -26.61 24.18
C SER A 56 9.27 -27.72 23.43
N GLN A 57 8.19 -27.41 22.69
CA GLN A 57 7.48 -28.38 21.86
C GLN A 57 8.27 -28.75 20.59
N VAL A 58 9.07 -27.83 20.07
CA VAL A 58 9.89 -28.06 18.87
C VAL A 58 11.18 -28.78 19.22
N HIS A 59 11.92 -28.27 20.19
CA HIS A 59 13.14 -28.89 20.68
C HIS A 59 13.50 -28.37 22.08
N PRO A 60 13.76 -29.25 23.07
CA PRO A 60 14.04 -28.83 24.45
C PRO A 60 15.32 -27.98 24.57
N HIS A 61 16.31 -28.22 23.71
CA HIS A 61 17.58 -27.48 23.71
C HIS A 61 17.46 -26.12 22.99
N PRO A 62 17.68 -24.96 23.68
CA PRO A 62 17.49 -23.63 23.10
C PRO A 62 18.36 -23.31 21.88
N ALA A 63 19.61 -23.79 21.85
CA ALA A 63 20.51 -23.57 20.72
C ALA A 63 20.03 -24.27 19.42
N ILE A 64 19.39 -25.44 19.56
CA ILE A 64 18.87 -26.19 18.40
C ILE A 64 17.60 -25.51 17.89
N PHE A 65 16.73 -25.04 18.78
CA PHE A 65 15.59 -24.22 18.40
C PHE A 65 16.03 -22.94 17.66
N LEU A 66 17.07 -22.24 18.15
CA LEU A 66 17.63 -21.08 17.47
C LEU A 66 18.19 -21.42 16.09
N LEU A 67 18.88 -22.56 15.93
CA LEU A 67 19.36 -23.03 14.64
C LEU A 67 18.18 -23.24 13.66
N TYR A 68 17.09 -23.84 14.12
CA TYR A 68 15.90 -24.04 13.28
C TYR A 68 15.26 -22.72 12.86
N LEU A 69 15.12 -21.77 13.80
CA LEU A 69 14.64 -20.42 13.51
C LEU A 69 15.53 -19.71 12.48
N LEU A 70 16.85 -19.77 12.67
CA LEU A 70 17.82 -19.13 11.77
C LEU A 70 17.73 -19.72 10.35
N VAL A 71 17.68 -21.04 10.20
CA VAL A 71 17.63 -21.69 8.88
C VAL A 71 16.30 -21.39 8.17
N VAL A 72 15.17 -21.41 8.88
CA VAL A 72 13.87 -21.01 8.30
C VAL A 72 13.87 -19.53 7.92
N TRP A 73 14.41 -18.65 8.77
CA TRP A 73 14.50 -17.22 8.49
C TRP A 73 15.37 -16.94 7.24
N LEU A 74 16.54 -17.58 7.14
CA LEU A 74 17.42 -17.50 5.97
C LEU A 74 16.71 -17.98 4.69
N HIS A 75 15.97 -19.09 4.76
CA HIS A 75 15.23 -19.58 3.62
C HIS A 75 14.12 -18.61 3.19
N THR A 76 13.32 -18.14 4.14
CA THR A 76 12.11 -17.34 3.86
C THR A 76 12.43 -15.88 3.51
N GLN A 77 13.42 -15.26 4.15
CA GLN A 77 13.78 -13.85 3.89
C GLN A 77 14.83 -13.69 2.80
N TRP A 78 15.81 -14.60 2.73
CA TRP A 78 16.98 -14.49 1.85
C TRP A 78 17.02 -15.54 0.73
N HIS A 79 15.95 -16.33 0.59
CA HIS A 79 15.79 -17.33 -0.47
C HIS A 79 16.95 -18.33 -0.55
N VAL A 80 17.55 -18.69 0.60
CA VAL A 80 18.61 -19.69 0.68
C VAL A 80 18.06 -21.04 0.17
N PRO A 81 18.71 -21.70 -0.81
CA PRO A 81 18.20 -22.94 -1.39
C PRO A 81 18.10 -24.08 -0.38
N PHE A 82 17.19 -25.04 -0.61
CA PHE A 82 16.96 -26.21 0.25
C PHE A 82 18.26 -26.98 0.53
N ARG A 83 19.10 -27.19 -0.49
CA ARG A 83 20.38 -27.90 -0.33
C ARG A 83 21.34 -27.17 0.62
N ALA A 84 21.40 -25.85 0.55
CA ALA A 84 22.24 -25.05 1.44
C ALA A 84 21.69 -25.06 2.87
N CYS A 85 20.37 -24.98 3.05
CA CYS A 85 19.73 -25.12 4.36
C CYS A 85 20.04 -26.48 5.01
N ASN A 86 19.93 -27.57 4.25
CA ASN A 86 20.26 -28.91 4.73
C ASN A 86 21.75 -29.02 5.12
N ALA A 87 22.65 -28.42 4.33
CA ALA A 87 24.08 -28.39 4.66
C ALA A 87 24.36 -27.65 5.98
N ILE A 88 23.73 -26.49 6.19
CA ILE A 88 23.83 -25.74 7.45
C ILE A 88 23.38 -26.61 8.62
N LEU A 89 22.23 -27.27 8.52
CA LEU A 89 21.70 -28.14 9.57
C LEU A 89 22.66 -29.29 9.90
N VAL A 90 23.19 -29.98 8.89
CA VAL A 90 24.10 -31.12 9.08
C VAL A 90 25.43 -30.67 9.70
N VAL A 91 26.03 -29.60 9.20
CA VAL A 91 27.33 -29.10 9.69
C VAL A 91 27.20 -28.60 11.13
N PHE A 92 26.17 -27.81 11.46
CA PHE A 92 25.94 -27.37 12.83
C PHE A 92 25.63 -28.53 13.78
N SER A 93 24.93 -29.56 13.31
CA SER A 93 24.70 -30.78 14.10
C SER A 93 26.01 -31.47 14.45
N ALA A 94 26.93 -31.61 13.47
CA ALA A 94 28.24 -32.19 13.70
C ALA A 94 29.09 -31.35 14.69
N ILE A 95 29.02 -30.02 14.61
CA ILE A 95 29.69 -29.12 15.55
C ILE A 95 29.16 -29.34 16.98
N LEU A 96 27.85 -29.36 17.19
CA LEU A 96 27.25 -29.56 18.51
C LEU A 96 27.63 -30.91 19.13
N LEU A 97 27.63 -31.98 18.31
CA LEU A 97 28.04 -33.31 18.74
C LEU A 97 29.54 -33.37 19.07
N SER A 98 30.39 -32.68 18.31
CA SER A 98 31.84 -32.62 18.56
C SER A 98 32.18 -31.90 19.87
N LEU A 99 31.32 -30.98 20.32
CA LEU A 99 31.46 -30.26 21.59
C LEU A 99 30.92 -31.07 22.79
N GLY A 100 30.50 -32.32 22.57
CA GLY A 100 29.98 -33.20 23.64
C GLY A 100 28.59 -32.82 24.13
N THR A 101 27.82 -32.04 23.36
CA THR A 101 26.45 -31.67 23.76
C THR A 101 25.53 -32.89 23.59
N PRO A 102 24.88 -33.40 24.65
CA PRO A 102 23.91 -34.49 24.50
C PRO A 102 22.67 -33.97 23.77
N VAL A 103 22.30 -34.64 22.67
CA VAL A 103 21.15 -34.22 21.85
C VAL A 103 20.07 -35.28 21.87
N ASN A 104 18.96 -34.98 22.55
CA ASN A 104 17.74 -35.77 22.55
C ASN A 104 16.53 -34.82 22.57
N PRO A 105 15.60 -34.89 21.61
CA PRO A 105 15.56 -35.78 20.43
C PRO A 105 16.65 -35.47 19.37
N PRO A 106 16.84 -36.33 18.35
CA PRO A 106 17.80 -36.10 17.28
C PRO A 106 17.53 -34.80 16.50
N ILE A 107 18.58 -34.13 16.03
CA ILE A 107 18.45 -32.89 15.25
C ILE A 107 17.91 -33.19 13.86
N PHE A 108 16.89 -32.44 13.42
CA PHE A 108 16.45 -32.44 12.02
C PHE A 108 17.57 -31.99 11.08
N THR A 109 17.86 -32.80 10.07
CA THR A 109 18.90 -32.54 9.05
C THR A 109 18.34 -32.02 7.73
N SER A 110 17.04 -31.75 7.65
CA SER A 110 16.38 -31.28 6.43
C SER A 110 15.45 -30.10 6.68
N LEU A 111 15.44 -29.17 5.72
CA LEU A 111 14.56 -27.99 5.73
C LEU A 111 13.06 -28.36 5.79
N PRO A 112 12.53 -29.34 5.02
CA PRO A 112 11.14 -29.78 5.16
C PRO A 112 10.83 -30.30 6.57
N GLY A 113 11.78 -31.01 7.20
CA GLY A 113 11.63 -31.50 8.56
C GLY A 113 11.44 -30.36 9.56
N ILE A 114 12.31 -29.33 9.53
CA ILE A 114 12.18 -28.19 10.45
C ILE A 114 10.96 -27.32 10.13
N ILE A 115 10.61 -27.11 8.85
CA ILE A 115 9.42 -26.34 8.46
C ILE A 115 8.16 -27.02 8.99
N SER A 116 8.12 -28.36 8.92
CA SER A 116 7.02 -29.14 9.51
C SER A 116 7.03 -29.07 11.03
N ALA A 117 8.18 -29.25 11.68
CA ALA A 117 8.28 -29.24 13.15
C ALA A 117 7.92 -27.86 13.76
N LEU A 118 8.23 -26.77 13.06
CA LEU A 118 7.91 -25.40 13.46
C LEU A 118 6.48 -24.96 13.05
N HIS A 119 5.70 -25.83 12.40
CA HIS A 119 4.40 -25.47 11.79
C HIS A 119 4.47 -24.24 10.86
N VAL A 120 5.59 -24.07 10.13
CA VAL A 120 5.77 -22.97 9.18
C VAL A 120 5.06 -23.26 7.86
N GLU A 121 4.91 -24.54 7.48
CA GLU A 121 4.18 -24.92 6.27
C GLU A 121 2.71 -24.51 6.37
N PRO A 122 2.21 -23.62 5.51
CA PRO A 122 0.87 -23.12 5.65
C PRO A 122 -0.16 -24.11 5.12
N LYS A 123 -1.23 -24.29 5.88
CA LYS A 123 -2.45 -24.93 5.39
C LYS A 123 -3.36 -23.89 4.73
N PHE A 124 -3.68 -24.11 3.45
CA PHE A 124 -4.65 -23.33 2.69
C PHE A 124 -5.34 -24.23 1.67
N ARG A 125 -6.52 -23.82 1.21
CA ARG A 125 -7.36 -24.60 0.30
C ARG A 125 -7.02 -24.29 -1.13
N THR A 126 -7.17 -25.30 -1.99
CA THR A 126 -6.99 -25.16 -3.44
C THR A 126 -8.34 -25.43 -4.10
N LEU A 127 -9.10 -24.37 -4.37
CA LEU A 127 -10.44 -24.48 -4.92
C LEU A 127 -10.37 -24.81 -6.43
N PRO A 128 -11.09 -25.82 -6.92
CA PRO A 128 -11.19 -26.12 -8.33
C PRO A 128 -11.95 -25.03 -9.09
N VAL A 129 -11.43 -24.65 -10.26
CA VAL A 129 -12.04 -23.63 -11.13
C VAL A 129 -12.27 -24.21 -12.51
N CYS A 130 -13.43 -23.90 -13.12
CA CYS A 130 -13.64 -24.24 -14.52
C CYS A 130 -12.71 -23.42 -15.43
N PRO A 131 -11.90 -24.04 -16.30
CA PRO A 131 -10.94 -23.31 -17.14
C PRO A 131 -11.60 -22.45 -18.24
N SER A 132 -12.90 -22.60 -18.49
CA SER A 132 -13.63 -21.85 -19.52
C SER A 132 -14.40 -20.67 -18.92
N CYS A 133 -15.41 -20.92 -18.08
CA CYS A 133 -16.24 -19.88 -17.48
C CYS A 133 -15.68 -19.29 -16.18
N MET A 134 -14.59 -19.85 -15.64
CA MET A 134 -13.99 -19.44 -14.37
C MET A 134 -14.89 -19.59 -13.14
N GLN A 135 -15.95 -20.40 -13.22
CA GLN A 135 -16.76 -20.75 -12.06
C GLN A 135 -15.90 -21.48 -11.02
N VAL A 136 -15.92 -20.98 -9.78
CA VAL A 136 -15.20 -21.58 -8.64
C VAL A 136 -16.10 -22.59 -7.94
N TYR A 137 -15.54 -23.72 -7.53
CA TYR A 137 -16.29 -24.77 -6.85
C TYR A 137 -15.61 -25.15 -5.52
N PRO A 138 -16.35 -25.74 -4.56
CA PRO A 138 -15.79 -26.26 -3.33
C PRO A 138 -14.73 -27.33 -3.61
N ASP A 139 -13.74 -27.43 -2.73
CA ASP A 139 -12.78 -28.53 -2.73
C ASP A 139 -13.38 -29.86 -2.24
N THR A 140 -14.65 -29.93 -1.85
CA THR A 140 -15.33 -31.18 -1.46
C THR A 140 -15.97 -31.95 -2.64
N ILE A 141 -16.11 -31.33 -3.81
CA ILE A 141 -16.74 -31.95 -4.99
C ILE A 141 -15.99 -33.22 -5.48
N PRO A 142 -16.65 -34.21 -6.10
CA PRO A 142 -15.98 -35.43 -6.51
C PRO A 142 -15.01 -35.22 -7.68
N ILE A 143 -14.02 -36.11 -7.85
CA ILE A 143 -12.96 -35.98 -8.88
C ILE A 143 -13.49 -36.02 -10.32
N ASN A 144 -14.64 -36.65 -10.53
CA ASN A 144 -15.35 -36.73 -11.81
C ASN A 144 -16.34 -35.57 -12.01
N ALA A 145 -16.38 -34.58 -11.11
CA ALA A 145 -17.28 -33.44 -11.23
C ALA A 145 -17.05 -32.66 -12.53
N LEU A 146 -18.16 -32.26 -13.14
CA LEU A 146 -18.21 -31.42 -14.33
C LEU A 146 -18.68 -30.03 -13.94
N CYS A 147 -18.27 -29.02 -14.70
CA CYS A 147 -18.80 -27.67 -14.57
C CYS A 147 -20.29 -27.64 -14.88
N ASP A 148 -21.10 -27.00 -14.04
CA ASP A 148 -22.56 -26.92 -14.20
C ASP A 148 -22.97 -26.22 -15.50
N THR A 149 -22.20 -25.20 -15.90
CA THR A 149 -22.47 -24.40 -17.11
C THR A 149 -21.79 -24.98 -18.36
N CYS A 150 -20.48 -25.26 -18.28
CA CYS A 150 -19.70 -25.65 -19.46
C CYS A 150 -19.65 -27.16 -19.69
N ARG A 151 -20.08 -27.97 -18.71
CA ARG A 151 -19.94 -29.44 -18.69
C ARG A 151 -18.50 -29.97 -18.87
N LEU A 152 -17.50 -29.10 -18.73
CA LEU A 152 -16.09 -29.48 -18.76
C LEU A 152 -15.65 -30.14 -17.44
N PRO A 153 -14.77 -31.15 -17.49
CA PRO A 153 -14.22 -31.77 -16.29
C PRO A 153 -13.37 -30.78 -15.48
N LEU A 154 -13.58 -30.75 -14.17
CA LEU A 154 -12.87 -29.82 -13.27
C LEU A 154 -11.49 -30.34 -12.86
N PHE A 155 -11.27 -31.65 -12.93
CA PHE A 155 -10.02 -32.32 -12.56
C PHE A 155 -9.35 -32.99 -13.76
N VAL A 156 -8.05 -33.22 -13.60
CA VAL A 156 -7.27 -34.11 -14.48
C VAL A 156 -7.51 -35.54 -14.00
N THR A 157 -8.21 -36.33 -14.80
CA THR A 157 -8.52 -37.75 -14.54
C THR A 157 -7.46 -38.69 -15.08
N GLU A 158 -6.71 -38.23 -16.09
CA GLU A 158 -5.62 -38.98 -16.72
C GLU A 158 -4.49 -39.30 -15.71
N PRO A 159 -4.01 -40.56 -15.67
CA PRO A 159 -2.95 -40.97 -14.77
C PRO A 159 -1.62 -40.30 -15.16
N THR A 160 -0.76 -40.08 -14.17
CA THR A 160 0.61 -39.62 -14.45
C THR A 160 1.42 -40.71 -15.19
N PRO A 161 2.52 -40.35 -15.90
CA PRO A 161 3.36 -41.35 -16.57
C PRO A 161 3.88 -42.44 -15.62
N ALA A 162 4.16 -42.11 -14.35
CA ALA A 162 4.56 -43.08 -13.34
C ALA A 162 3.41 -44.01 -12.93
N GLU A 163 2.20 -43.50 -12.77
CA GLU A 163 1.01 -44.30 -12.46
C GLU A 163 0.60 -45.19 -13.65
N SER A 164 0.71 -44.67 -14.88
CA SER A 164 0.46 -45.43 -16.10
C SER A 164 1.44 -46.60 -16.24
N ARG A 165 2.73 -46.40 -15.94
CA ARG A 165 3.73 -47.48 -15.87
C ARG A 165 3.43 -48.52 -14.78
N GLN A 166 2.68 -48.14 -13.74
CA GLN A 166 2.17 -49.05 -12.71
C GLN A 166 0.83 -49.70 -13.09
N GLY A 167 0.40 -49.61 -14.35
CA GLY A 167 -0.83 -50.22 -14.86
C GLY A 167 -2.12 -49.51 -14.43
N ARG A 168 -2.05 -48.28 -13.90
CA ARG A 168 -3.25 -47.55 -13.48
C ARG A 168 -3.91 -46.82 -14.64
N THR A 169 -5.24 -46.91 -14.68
CA THR A 169 -6.10 -46.23 -15.65
C THR A 169 -6.58 -44.86 -15.19
N THR A 170 -6.54 -44.58 -13.88
CA THR A 170 -7.01 -43.32 -13.28
C THR A 170 -5.99 -42.72 -12.34
N ARG A 171 -5.93 -41.38 -12.30
CA ARG A 171 -5.06 -40.63 -11.40
C ARG A 171 -5.45 -40.82 -9.93
N ARG A 172 -4.49 -41.10 -9.05
CA ARG A 172 -4.73 -41.23 -7.60
C ARG A 172 -4.81 -39.86 -6.92
N VAL A 173 -3.95 -38.93 -7.32
CA VAL A 173 -3.87 -37.59 -6.73
C VAL A 173 -4.81 -36.65 -7.45
N ARG A 174 -5.79 -36.12 -6.71
CA ARG A 174 -6.72 -35.11 -7.20
C ARG A 174 -5.97 -33.84 -7.61
N LYS A 175 -6.02 -33.52 -8.91
CA LYS A 175 -5.41 -32.30 -9.48
C LYS A 175 -6.45 -31.53 -10.28
N ALA A 176 -6.85 -30.37 -9.79
CA ALA A 176 -7.75 -29.46 -10.53
C ALA A 176 -7.06 -28.94 -11.79
N ARG A 177 -7.83 -28.72 -12.86
CA ARG A 177 -7.32 -28.18 -14.14
C ARG A 177 -6.89 -26.71 -14.00
N LEU A 178 -7.66 -25.93 -13.26
CA LEU A 178 -7.34 -24.57 -12.84
C LEU A 178 -7.60 -24.47 -11.34
N ARG A 179 -6.69 -23.80 -10.64
CA ARG A 179 -6.67 -23.73 -9.17
C ARG A 179 -6.84 -22.29 -8.72
N PHE A 180 -7.67 -22.08 -7.70
CA PHE A 180 -7.74 -20.84 -6.96
C PHE A 180 -7.29 -21.10 -5.52
N PRO A 181 -6.06 -20.69 -5.13
CA PRO A 181 -5.60 -20.84 -3.76
C PRO A 181 -6.34 -19.86 -2.87
N PHE A 182 -6.87 -20.36 -1.76
CA PHE A 182 -7.73 -19.59 -0.85
C PHE A 182 -7.44 -19.92 0.62
N LYS A 183 -7.39 -18.90 1.48
CA LYS A 183 -7.31 -19.03 2.93
C LYS A 183 -8.32 -18.05 3.54
N SER A 184 -9.26 -18.56 4.32
CA SER A 184 -10.33 -17.76 4.93
C SER A 184 -9.80 -16.62 5.80
N LEU A 185 -10.56 -15.52 5.83
CA LEU A 185 -10.29 -14.40 6.75
C LEU A 185 -10.37 -14.86 8.20
N GLU A 186 -11.32 -15.73 8.54
CA GLU A 186 -11.47 -16.30 9.89
C GLU A 186 -10.19 -16.99 10.38
N THR A 187 -9.59 -17.86 9.57
CA THR A 187 -8.36 -18.58 9.94
C THR A 187 -7.19 -17.61 10.12
N GLN A 188 -7.07 -16.61 9.24
CA GLN A 188 -5.98 -15.64 9.31
C GLN A 188 -6.10 -14.72 10.53
N LEU A 189 -7.32 -14.24 10.81
CA LEU A 189 -7.64 -13.40 11.97
C LEU A 189 -7.51 -14.17 13.27
N THR A 190 -7.93 -15.43 13.33
CA THR A 190 -7.71 -16.31 14.49
C THR A 190 -6.23 -16.36 14.86
N ALA A 191 -5.38 -16.67 13.90
CA ALA A 191 -3.94 -16.75 14.12
C ALA A 191 -3.30 -15.38 14.45
N MET A 192 -3.89 -14.27 14.00
CA MET A 192 -3.44 -12.92 14.31
C MET A 192 -3.84 -12.50 15.73
N LEU A 193 -5.08 -12.74 16.15
CA LEU A 193 -5.62 -12.38 17.47
C LEU A 193 -5.04 -13.25 18.59
N GLN A 194 -4.56 -14.45 18.27
CA GLN A 194 -3.80 -15.29 19.21
C GLN A 194 -2.43 -14.69 19.59
N VAL A 195 -1.92 -13.71 18.84
CA VAL A 195 -0.69 -13.00 19.20
C VAL A 195 -0.98 -12.13 20.44
N PRO A 196 -0.26 -12.31 21.56
CA PRO A 196 -0.42 -11.48 22.76
C PRO A 196 -0.38 -9.98 22.47
N GLY A 197 -1.31 -9.25 23.09
CA GLY A 197 -1.47 -7.80 22.90
C GLY A 197 -2.24 -7.37 21.65
N MET A 198 -2.34 -8.22 20.61
CA MET A 198 -3.00 -7.85 19.35
C MET A 198 -4.46 -7.44 19.53
N GLU A 199 -5.19 -8.16 20.39
CA GLU A 199 -6.59 -7.85 20.65
C GLU A 199 -6.75 -6.48 21.34
N THR A 200 -5.91 -6.18 22.35
CA THR A 200 -5.88 -4.87 22.99
C THR A 200 -5.61 -3.77 21.97
N THR A 201 -4.63 -3.97 21.08
CA THR A 201 -4.32 -3.05 19.99
C THR A 201 -5.52 -2.79 19.08
N CYS A 202 -6.30 -3.82 18.73
CA CYS A 202 -7.52 -3.66 17.92
C CYS A 202 -8.65 -2.88 18.62
N GLU A 203 -8.56 -2.66 19.93
CA GLU A 203 -9.54 -1.90 20.71
C GLU A 203 -9.06 -0.49 21.08
N GLN A 204 -7.76 -0.19 20.99
CA GLN A 204 -7.16 1.10 21.37
C GLN A 204 -7.82 2.33 20.73
N TRP A 205 -8.42 2.18 19.55
CA TRP A 205 -9.14 3.27 18.89
C TRP A 205 -10.34 3.80 19.71
N ARG A 206 -10.88 2.99 20.63
CA ARG A 206 -12.00 3.33 21.51
C ARG A 206 -11.60 4.32 22.61
N ASP A 207 -10.32 4.34 22.99
CA ASP A 207 -9.80 5.18 24.08
C ASP A 207 -9.52 6.61 23.61
N LYS A 208 -9.62 6.88 22.32
CA LYS A 208 -9.36 8.19 21.73
C LYS A 208 -10.61 9.08 21.80
N ALA A 209 -10.47 10.27 22.38
CA ALA A 209 -11.48 11.31 22.29
C ALA A 209 -11.67 11.74 20.83
N ARG A 210 -12.93 11.91 20.41
CA ARG A 210 -13.33 12.29 19.05
C ARG A 210 -14.13 13.57 19.08
N GLU A 211 -13.91 14.41 18.07
CA GLU A 211 -14.47 15.75 17.94
C GLU A 211 -15.06 15.89 16.55
N GLU A 212 -16.23 16.51 16.46
CA GLU A 212 -16.89 16.71 15.18
C GLU A 212 -16.13 17.73 14.32
N GLY A 213 -16.01 17.47 13.02
CA GLY A 213 -15.26 18.33 12.11
C GLY A 213 -13.74 18.17 12.17
N ILE A 214 -13.23 17.21 12.95
CA ILE A 214 -11.80 16.87 13.05
C ILE A 214 -11.57 15.40 12.66
N TRP A 215 -10.67 15.17 11.70
CA TRP A 215 -10.28 13.82 11.26
C TRP A 215 -8.81 13.53 11.58
N ARG A 216 -8.58 12.48 12.36
CA ARG A 216 -7.27 11.99 12.82
C ARG A 216 -7.00 10.56 12.39
N ASP A 217 -8.04 9.73 12.33
CA ASP A 217 -7.97 8.37 11.81
C ASP A 217 -9.30 7.93 11.17
N ILE A 218 -9.33 6.68 10.66
CA ILE A 218 -10.48 6.16 9.93
C ILE A 218 -11.80 6.16 10.70
N PHE A 219 -11.74 6.10 12.04
CA PHE A 219 -12.93 6.05 12.89
C PHE A 219 -13.58 7.42 13.09
N ASP A 220 -12.94 8.52 12.67
CA ASP A 220 -13.59 9.84 12.57
C ASP A 220 -14.47 9.95 11.30
N GLY A 221 -14.20 9.09 10.32
CA GLY A 221 -14.92 9.02 9.05
C GLY A 221 -16.40 8.66 9.23
N ALA A 222 -17.25 9.26 8.41
CA ALA A 222 -18.70 9.03 8.44
C ALA A 222 -19.08 7.56 8.18
N ILE A 223 -18.37 6.85 7.29
CA ILE A 223 -18.68 5.45 6.96
C ILE A 223 -18.58 4.56 8.19
N ILE A 224 -17.51 4.68 8.97
CA ILE A 224 -17.32 3.84 10.17
C ILE A 224 -18.41 4.08 11.21
N ARG A 225 -18.90 5.33 11.34
CA ARG A 225 -19.96 5.70 12.28
C ARG A 225 -21.36 5.23 11.82
N GLU A 226 -21.61 5.21 10.52
CA GLU A 226 -22.92 4.90 9.95
C GLU A 226 -23.13 3.39 9.68
N LEU A 227 -22.05 2.61 9.56
CA LEU A 227 -22.13 1.19 9.25
C LEU A 227 -22.92 0.41 10.31
N LYS A 228 -23.86 -0.40 9.85
CA LYS A 228 -24.81 -1.12 10.72
C LYS A 228 -24.43 -2.58 10.94
N ALA A 229 -24.71 -3.06 12.14
CA ALA A 229 -24.78 -4.47 12.48
C ALA A 229 -26.10 -5.11 11.95
N PRO A 230 -26.22 -6.45 11.97
CA PRO A 230 -27.40 -7.15 11.46
C PRO A 230 -28.72 -6.78 12.15
N ASP A 231 -28.65 -6.35 13.40
CA ASP A 231 -29.77 -5.85 14.21
C ASP A 231 -30.11 -4.37 13.96
N GLY A 232 -29.35 -3.70 13.08
CA GLY A 232 -29.54 -2.30 12.70
C GLY A 232 -28.83 -1.28 13.59
N THR A 233 -28.16 -1.69 14.68
CA THR A 233 -27.37 -0.78 15.52
C THR A 233 -26.03 -0.42 14.86
N PRO A 234 -25.32 0.63 15.30
CA PRO A 234 -23.98 0.91 14.80
C PRO A 234 -23.03 -0.27 15.05
N PHE A 235 -22.25 -0.67 14.04
CA PHE A 235 -21.46 -1.90 14.08
C PHE A 235 -20.32 -1.86 15.10
N PHE A 236 -19.64 -0.71 15.21
CA PHE A 236 -18.46 -0.56 16.07
C PHE A 236 -18.83 -0.16 17.52
N GLU A 237 -20.04 0.33 17.76
CA GLU A 237 -20.57 0.67 19.08
C GLU A 237 -21.45 -0.47 19.60
N ALA A 238 -20.85 -1.66 19.75
CA ALA A 238 -21.57 -2.83 20.27
C ALA A 238 -22.16 -2.52 21.67
N PRO A 239 -23.40 -2.94 21.96
CA PRO A 239 -23.99 -2.80 23.29
C PRO A 239 -23.11 -3.46 24.34
N LYS A 240 -22.88 -2.77 25.46
CA LYS A 240 -22.19 -3.37 26.61
C LYS A 240 -23.18 -4.28 27.34
N ASP A 241 -22.87 -5.57 27.40
CA ASP A 241 -23.53 -6.53 28.29
C ASP A 241 -22.56 -6.84 29.43
N ASP A 242 -22.90 -6.45 30.66
CA ASP A 242 -22.03 -6.67 31.83
C ASP A 242 -21.86 -8.17 32.17
N ARG A 243 -22.68 -9.07 31.57
CA ARG A 243 -22.67 -10.52 31.85
C ARG A 243 -21.77 -11.30 30.89
N LYS A 244 -21.32 -10.73 29.78
CA LYS A 244 -20.48 -11.39 28.77
C LYS A 244 -19.38 -10.46 28.26
N PRO A 245 -18.20 -10.98 27.89
CA PRO A 245 -17.19 -10.16 27.25
C PRO A 245 -17.77 -9.56 25.97
N ALA A 246 -17.78 -8.22 25.87
CA ALA A 246 -18.31 -7.49 24.73
C ALA A 246 -17.71 -8.01 23.42
N ASP A 247 -18.46 -8.03 22.33
CA ASP A 247 -17.94 -8.51 21.04
C ASP A 247 -16.73 -7.71 20.56
N LEU A 248 -15.77 -8.39 19.93
CA LEU A 248 -14.74 -7.72 19.15
C LEU A 248 -15.25 -7.42 17.74
N ARG A 249 -15.34 -6.14 17.39
CA ARG A 249 -15.85 -5.65 16.10
C ARG A 249 -14.70 -5.14 15.25
N LEU A 250 -14.38 -5.83 14.17
CA LEU A 250 -13.26 -5.48 13.28
C LEU A 250 -13.74 -5.04 11.91
N GLY A 251 -13.20 -3.91 11.44
CA GLY A 251 -13.35 -3.46 10.06
C GLY A 251 -12.20 -3.95 9.20
N VAL A 252 -12.51 -4.34 7.96
CA VAL A 252 -11.50 -4.68 6.95
C VAL A 252 -11.74 -3.91 5.66
N THR A 253 -10.67 -3.55 4.95
CA THR A 253 -10.75 -3.03 3.58
C THR A 253 -10.22 -4.07 2.60
N LEU A 254 -10.82 -4.16 1.41
CA LEU A 254 -10.41 -5.07 0.33
C LEU A 254 -9.59 -4.30 -0.72
N GLY A 255 -8.38 -4.78 -1.00
CA GLY A 255 -7.56 -4.32 -2.10
C GLY A 255 -7.25 -5.44 -3.09
N VAL A 256 -7.36 -5.11 -4.37
CA VAL A 256 -7.18 -6.00 -5.51
C VAL A 256 -6.41 -5.24 -6.57
N ASP A 257 -5.31 -5.82 -7.04
CA ASP A 257 -4.44 -5.21 -8.04
C ASP A 257 -3.84 -6.30 -8.93
N TRP A 258 -4.07 -6.19 -10.23
CA TRP A 258 -3.54 -7.13 -11.21
C TRP A 258 -2.08 -6.79 -11.47
N PHE A 259 -1.20 -7.78 -11.33
CA PHE A 259 0.19 -7.58 -11.68
C PHE A 259 0.67 -8.64 -12.66
N SER A 260 1.46 -8.18 -13.62
CA SER A 260 2.18 -9.05 -14.53
C SER A 260 3.46 -9.57 -13.90
N TYR A 261 3.73 -10.85 -14.12
CA TYR A 261 4.96 -11.54 -13.77
C TYR A 261 5.56 -12.17 -15.03
N LEU A 262 6.78 -11.76 -15.37
CA LEU A 262 7.53 -12.34 -16.48
C LEU A 262 8.16 -13.66 -16.04
N ARG A 263 7.58 -14.76 -16.52
CA ARG A 263 8.10 -16.11 -16.22
C ARG A 263 9.51 -16.33 -16.79
N SER A 264 9.84 -15.67 -17.90
CA SER A 264 11.18 -15.53 -18.48
C SER A 264 11.16 -14.49 -19.60
N GLN A 265 12.32 -14.10 -20.15
CA GLN A 265 12.41 -13.19 -21.31
C GLN A 265 11.74 -13.75 -22.59
N ILE A 266 11.40 -15.04 -22.62
CA ILE A 266 10.81 -15.72 -23.80
C ILE A 266 9.41 -16.29 -23.52
N ALA A 267 8.93 -16.23 -22.28
CA ALA A 267 7.63 -16.75 -21.90
C ALA A 267 6.58 -15.61 -21.94
N PRO A 268 5.34 -15.90 -22.37
CA PRO A 268 4.27 -14.91 -22.32
C PRO A 268 4.02 -14.48 -20.88
N SER A 269 3.73 -13.18 -20.73
CA SER A 269 3.37 -12.55 -19.46
C SER A 269 2.24 -13.33 -18.77
N HIS A 270 2.30 -13.37 -17.44
CA HIS A 270 1.29 -14.02 -16.61
C HIS A 270 0.74 -13.00 -15.63
N THR A 271 -0.56 -12.75 -15.69
CA THR A 271 -1.19 -11.79 -14.79
C THR A 271 -1.90 -12.52 -13.67
N SER A 272 -1.55 -12.21 -12.44
CA SER A 272 -2.15 -12.76 -11.23
C SER A 272 -2.76 -11.62 -10.42
N CYS A 273 -3.78 -11.91 -9.63
CA CYS A 273 -4.50 -10.87 -8.91
C CYS A 273 -4.80 -11.25 -7.46
N PRO A 274 -3.99 -10.76 -6.50
CA PRO A 274 -4.19 -10.95 -5.08
C PRO A 274 -5.46 -10.27 -4.58
N MET A 275 -6.19 -10.96 -3.71
CA MET A 275 -7.32 -10.44 -2.96
C MET A 275 -6.87 -10.24 -1.52
N SER A 276 -6.35 -9.04 -1.24
CA SER A 276 -5.74 -8.69 0.03
C SER A 276 -6.64 -7.83 0.89
N PHE A 277 -6.52 -7.97 2.22
CA PHE A 277 -7.24 -7.20 3.20
C PHE A 277 -6.31 -6.65 4.27
N ASN A 278 -6.71 -5.53 4.85
CA ASN A 278 -6.09 -4.98 6.06
C ASN A 278 -7.16 -4.69 7.12
N VAL A 279 -6.78 -4.83 8.38
CA VAL A 279 -7.65 -4.55 9.54
C VAL A 279 -7.54 -3.07 9.89
N VAL A 280 -8.64 -2.33 9.80
CA VAL A 280 -8.64 -0.86 9.99
C VAL A 280 -8.52 -0.45 11.46
N ASN A 281 -8.89 -1.34 12.38
CA ASN A 281 -8.77 -1.16 13.82
C ASN A 281 -7.32 -1.02 14.30
N LEU A 282 -6.35 -1.54 13.56
CA LEU A 282 -4.95 -1.44 13.94
C LEU A 282 -4.45 0.01 13.78
N PRO A 283 -3.45 0.44 14.57
CA PRO A 283 -2.74 1.67 14.29
C PRO A 283 -1.98 1.56 12.96
N PRO A 284 -1.73 2.68 12.24
CA PRO A 284 -1.09 2.65 10.92
C PRO A 284 0.18 1.79 10.88
N ALA A 285 1.08 1.92 11.85
CA ALA A 285 2.29 1.08 12.00
C ALA A 285 2.05 -0.41 11.75
N LEU A 286 1.10 -0.95 12.48
CA LEU A 286 0.80 -2.37 12.47
C LEU A 286 -0.01 -2.77 11.24
N ARG A 287 -0.75 -1.85 10.60
CA ARG A 287 -1.42 -2.13 9.32
C ARG A 287 -0.43 -2.38 8.19
N TYR A 288 0.71 -1.69 8.18
CA TYR A 288 1.73 -1.83 7.14
C TYR A 288 2.62 -3.07 7.29
N ARG A 289 2.66 -3.68 8.49
CA ARG A 289 3.42 -4.92 8.70
C ARG A 289 2.85 -6.05 7.83
N THR A 290 3.69 -6.62 6.98
CA THR A 290 3.33 -7.76 6.11
C THR A 290 2.72 -8.93 6.89
N ALA A 291 3.12 -9.13 8.17
CA ALA A 291 2.58 -10.17 9.04
C ALA A 291 1.12 -9.97 9.50
N ASN A 292 0.60 -8.75 9.35
CA ASN A 292 -0.78 -8.35 9.71
C ASN A 292 -1.67 -8.12 8.47
N LEU A 293 -1.10 -8.19 7.28
CA LEU A 293 -1.86 -8.21 6.04
C LEU A 293 -2.51 -9.57 5.85
N LEU A 294 -3.77 -9.58 5.45
CA LEU A 294 -4.53 -10.78 5.18
C LEU A 294 -4.57 -10.99 3.66
N LEU A 295 -4.29 -12.20 3.19
CA LEU A 295 -4.34 -12.54 1.77
C LEU A 295 -5.33 -13.69 1.59
N ALA A 296 -6.56 -13.34 1.19
CA ALA A 296 -7.66 -14.30 1.14
C ALA A 296 -7.50 -15.28 -0.03
N GLY A 297 -7.00 -14.82 -1.17
CA GLY A 297 -6.70 -15.68 -2.31
C GLY A 297 -5.98 -14.92 -3.42
N ILE A 298 -5.57 -15.63 -4.47
CA ILE A 298 -4.96 -15.03 -5.66
C ILE A 298 -5.68 -15.58 -6.89
N MET A 299 -6.42 -14.72 -7.60
CA MET A 299 -7.12 -15.11 -8.82
C MET A 299 -6.10 -15.56 -9.88
N PRO A 300 -6.31 -16.74 -10.49
CA PRO A 300 -5.31 -17.34 -11.36
C PRO A 300 -5.25 -16.64 -12.72
N GLY A 301 -4.04 -16.51 -13.24
CA GLY A 301 -3.78 -16.11 -14.63
C GLY A 301 -4.10 -17.20 -15.66
N PRO A 302 -3.65 -17.05 -16.92
CA PRO A 302 -2.59 -16.14 -17.38
C PRO A 302 -3.04 -14.73 -17.76
N LYS A 303 -4.35 -14.54 -17.99
CA LYS A 303 -4.94 -13.27 -18.43
C LYS A 303 -5.85 -12.72 -17.35
N GLU A 304 -6.03 -11.41 -17.33
CA GLU A 304 -7.02 -10.78 -16.46
C GLU A 304 -8.42 -11.31 -16.76
N ALA A 305 -9.17 -11.64 -15.71
CA ALA A 305 -10.56 -12.00 -15.84
C ALA A 305 -11.39 -10.75 -16.24
N ASN A 306 -12.40 -10.97 -17.08
CA ASN A 306 -13.36 -9.92 -17.41
C ASN A 306 -14.27 -9.61 -16.19
N PRO A 307 -14.99 -8.47 -16.16
CA PRO A 307 -15.80 -8.07 -15.01
C PRO A 307 -16.77 -9.15 -14.51
N ASP A 308 -17.46 -9.84 -15.42
CA ASP A 308 -18.43 -10.89 -15.07
C ASP A 308 -17.77 -12.11 -14.43
N ARG A 309 -16.58 -12.52 -14.91
CA ARG A 309 -15.85 -13.68 -14.37
C ARG A 309 -15.17 -13.40 -13.05
N VAL A 310 -14.76 -12.15 -12.79
CA VAL A 310 -14.22 -11.72 -11.47
C VAL A 310 -15.23 -12.01 -10.36
N GLN A 311 -16.53 -11.88 -10.64
CA GLN A 311 -17.60 -12.15 -9.67
C GLN A 311 -17.60 -13.59 -9.16
N ASN A 312 -17.17 -14.57 -9.96
CA ASN A 312 -17.10 -15.97 -9.53
C ASN A 312 -16.10 -16.21 -8.39
N PHE A 313 -14.99 -15.44 -8.38
CA PHE A 313 -14.00 -15.45 -7.32
C PHE A 313 -14.46 -14.62 -6.12
N LEU A 314 -15.01 -13.42 -6.39
CA LEU A 314 -15.51 -12.51 -5.37
C LEU A 314 -16.64 -13.14 -4.54
N ARG A 315 -17.46 -14.00 -5.15
CA ARG A 315 -18.50 -14.78 -4.47
C ARG A 315 -17.98 -15.56 -3.26
N VAL A 316 -16.79 -16.18 -3.37
CA VAL A 316 -16.19 -16.96 -2.27
C VAL A 316 -15.94 -16.07 -1.06
N VAL A 317 -15.35 -14.90 -1.31
CA VAL A 317 -15.04 -13.90 -0.28
C VAL A 317 -16.31 -13.25 0.28
N VAL A 318 -17.28 -12.91 -0.56
CA VAL A 318 -18.54 -12.30 -0.14
C VAL A 318 -19.39 -13.25 0.71
N ASN A 319 -19.42 -14.54 0.38
CA ASN A 319 -20.06 -15.55 1.24
C ASN A 319 -19.47 -15.54 2.64
N GLU A 320 -18.14 -15.51 2.75
CA GLU A 320 -17.46 -15.44 4.04
C GLU A 320 -17.77 -14.13 4.79
N LEU A 321 -17.71 -12.98 4.11
CA LEU A 321 -18.01 -11.68 4.71
C LEU A 321 -19.44 -11.58 5.24
N LEU A 322 -20.43 -12.11 4.51
CA LEU A 322 -21.83 -12.17 4.97
C LEU A 322 -21.94 -12.95 6.29
N ARG A 323 -21.33 -14.13 6.34
CA ARG A 323 -21.31 -14.98 7.55
C ARG A 323 -20.61 -14.30 8.72
N LEU A 324 -19.44 -13.68 8.47
CA LEU A 324 -18.65 -13.02 9.51
C LEU A 324 -19.30 -11.73 10.04
N TRP A 325 -20.08 -11.03 9.22
CA TRP A 325 -20.87 -9.88 9.64
C TRP A 325 -22.10 -10.31 10.46
N GLN A 326 -22.81 -11.34 9.99
CA GLN A 326 -24.07 -11.78 10.60
C GLN A 326 -23.86 -12.56 11.90
N HIS A 327 -22.94 -13.53 11.91
CA HIS A 327 -22.74 -14.46 13.01
C HIS A 327 -21.40 -14.27 13.71
N GLY A 328 -20.36 -13.88 12.96
CA GLY A 328 -19.00 -13.84 13.49
C GLY A 328 -18.43 -15.23 13.76
N PHE A 329 -17.40 -15.29 14.60
CA PHE A 329 -16.75 -16.52 15.05
C PHE A 329 -16.17 -16.34 16.46
N VAL A 330 -16.01 -17.42 17.21
CA VAL A 330 -15.42 -17.37 18.56
C VAL A 330 -13.93 -17.70 18.48
N VAL A 331 -13.09 -16.84 19.03
CA VAL A 331 -11.64 -17.06 19.11
C VAL A 331 -11.16 -17.03 20.55
N LYS A 332 -10.32 -18.00 20.91
CA LYS A 332 -9.59 -18.01 22.18
C LYS A 332 -8.32 -17.20 22.03
N THR A 333 -8.16 -16.17 22.85
CA THR A 333 -7.00 -15.29 22.85
C THR A 333 -6.32 -15.30 24.22
N PRO A 334 -5.08 -14.78 24.34
CA PRO A 334 -4.45 -14.60 25.64
C PRO A 334 -5.25 -13.72 26.61
N LYS A 335 -6.03 -12.75 26.10
CA LYS A 335 -6.88 -11.86 26.90
C LYS A 335 -8.20 -12.52 27.30
N PHE A 336 -8.78 -13.34 26.42
CA PHE A 336 -10.02 -14.09 26.65
C PHE A 336 -9.80 -15.60 26.36
N PRO A 337 -9.26 -16.35 27.33
CA PRO A 337 -8.93 -17.78 27.14
C PRO A 337 -10.16 -18.66 26.90
N ASP A 338 -11.32 -18.28 27.45
CA ASP A 338 -12.59 -18.99 27.25
C ASP A 338 -13.24 -18.71 25.89
N GLY A 339 -12.70 -17.72 25.16
CA GLY A 339 -13.18 -17.32 23.85
C GLY A 339 -13.93 -15.99 23.88
N ARG A 340 -13.82 -15.24 22.79
CA ARG A 340 -14.55 -14.00 22.54
C ARG A 340 -15.18 -14.04 21.15
N LEU A 341 -16.42 -13.55 21.03
CA LEU A 341 -17.08 -13.41 19.74
C LEU A 341 -16.44 -12.28 18.94
N VAL A 342 -16.06 -12.56 17.70
CA VAL A 342 -15.49 -11.61 16.75
C VAL A 342 -16.42 -11.49 15.55
N ARG A 343 -16.80 -10.27 15.19
CA ARG A 343 -17.56 -9.98 13.97
C ARG A 343 -16.76 -9.07 13.05
N ILE A 344 -16.89 -9.30 11.75
CA ILE A 344 -16.11 -8.61 10.71
C ILE A 344 -17.05 -7.84 9.79
N ILE A 345 -16.65 -6.64 9.39
CA ILE A 345 -17.37 -5.84 8.39
C ILE A 345 -16.41 -5.32 7.32
N LEU A 346 -16.81 -5.38 6.06
CA LEU A 346 -16.07 -4.76 4.95
C LEU A 346 -16.38 -3.25 4.94
N VAL A 347 -15.39 -2.40 5.16
CA VAL A 347 -15.58 -0.94 5.25
C VAL A 347 -15.32 -0.21 3.94
N GLY A 348 -14.62 -0.83 2.98
CA GLY A 348 -14.34 -0.22 1.69
C GLY A 348 -13.53 -1.12 0.74
N VAL A 349 -13.66 -0.85 -0.55
CA VAL A 349 -12.85 -1.43 -1.62
C VAL A 349 -11.86 -0.36 -2.11
N LEU A 350 -10.57 -0.65 -1.95
CA LEU A 350 -9.46 0.25 -2.18
C LEU A 350 -8.57 -0.31 -3.29
N CYS A 351 -8.78 0.10 -4.52
CA CYS A 351 -8.07 -0.43 -5.69
C CYS A 351 -7.80 0.67 -6.71
N ASP A 352 -6.98 0.38 -7.72
CA ASP A 352 -6.91 1.22 -8.91
C ASP A 352 -8.27 1.24 -9.64
N LYS A 353 -8.48 2.20 -10.55
CA LYS A 353 -9.78 2.37 -11.22
C LYS A 353 -10.19 1.15 -12.07
N PRO A 354 -9.32 0.58 -12.91
CA PRO A 354 -9.63 -0.66 -13.62
C PRO A 354 -10.12 -1.79 -12.71
N ALA A 355 -9.44 -2.07 -11.60
CA ALA A 355 -9.86 -3.09 -10.65
C ALA A 355 -11.17 -2.69 -9.95
N ALA A 356 -11.30 -1.45 -9.51
CA ALA A 356 -12.51 -0.94 -8.86
C ALA A 356 -13.73 -1.18 -9.76
N HIS A 357 -13.68 -0.78 -11.04
CA HIS A 357 -14.79 -1.00 -11.98
C HIS A 357 -15.12 -2.48 -12.21
N LYS A 358 -14.11 -3.36 -12.30
CA LYS A 358 -14.32 -4.80 -12.47
C LYS A 358 -14.97 -5.43 -11.23
N LEU A 359 -14.56 -5.04 -10.04
CA LEU A 359 -15.09 -5.57 -8.78
C LEU A 359 -16.51 -5.08 -8.51
N SER A 360 -16.74 -3.78 -8.68
CA SER A 360 -17.96 -3.10 -8.27
C SER A 360 -19.00 -2.97 -9.37
N GLY A 361 -18.67 -3.30 -10.63
CA GLY A 361 -19.62 -3.31 -11.73
C GLY A 361 -19.86 -1.95 -12.40
N PHE A 362 -19.08 -0.91 -12.10
CA PHE A 362 -19.17 0.37 -12.81
C PHE A 362 -18.64 0.30 -14.26
N GLY A 363 -19.03 1.29 -15.07
CA GLY A 363 -18.48 1.54 -16.40
C GLY A 363 -16.97 1.83 -16.36
N SER A 364 -16.27 1.55 -17.46
CA SER A 364 -14.83 1.84 -17.56
C SER A 364 -14.55 3.35 -17.60
N HIS A 365 -13.28 3.73 -17.43
CA HIS A 365 -12.84 5.12 -17.56
C HIS A 365 -13.03 5.70 -18.98
N SER A 366 -13.31 4.86 -19.98
CA SER A 366 -13.61 5.22 -21.38
C SER A 366 -15.11 5.25 -21.68
N HIS A 367 -15.94 4.79 -20.74
CA HIS A 367 -17.39 4.79 -20.87
C HIS A 367 -17.94 6.22 -20.87
N THR A 368 -19.11 6.43 -21.47
CA THR A 368 -19.81 7.73 -21.50
C THR A 368 -19.97 8.28 -20.09
N TYR A 369 -20.53 7.50 -19.18
CA TYR A 369 -20.56 7.78 -17.73
C TYR A 369 -19.39 7.06 -17.07
N PHE A 370 -18.33 7.81 -16.77
CA PHE A 370 -17.11 7.25 -16.18
C PHE A 370 -17.05 7.42 -14.65
N CYS A 371 -17.64 8.49 -14.10
CA CYS A 371 -17.59 8.77 -12.67
C CYS A 371 -18.41 7.73 -11.88
N THR A 372 -17.89 7.34 -10.71
CA THR A 372 -18.57 6.42 -9.78
C THR A 372 -19.42 7.16 -8.74
N GLN A 373 -19.26 8.48 -8.63
CA GLN A 373 -19.95 9.33 -7.65
C GLN A 373 -21.11 10.11 -8.27
N ASP A 374 -21.01 10.50 -9.53
CA ASP A 374 -22.04 11.26 -10.24
C ASP A 374 -22.26 10.78 -11.68
N TRP A 375 -23.21 11.42 -12.36
CA TRP A 375 -23.62 11.11 -13.73
C TRP A 375 -22.95 11.99 -14.80
N ILE A 376 -21.77 12.57 -14.54
CA ILE A 376 -21.03 13.32 -15.57
C ILE A 376 -20.72 12.44 -16.79
N THR A 377 -20.73 13.05 -17.98
CA THR A 377 -20.38 12.39 -19.24
C THR A 377 -18.96 12.73 -19.72
N GLN A 378 -18.39 11.87 -20.56
CA GLN A 378 -17.08 12.11 -21.20
C GLN A 378 -17.01 13.41 -21.99
N SER A 379 -18.12 13.87 -22.58
CA SER A 379 -18.17 15.12 -23.34
C SER A 379 -18.13 16.34 -22.41
N LEU A 380 -18.68 16.23 -21.21
CA LEU A 380 -18.75 17.33 -20.24
C LEU A 380 -17.51 17.43 -19.35
N LYS A 381 -16.63 16.42 -19.31
CA LYS A 381 -15.41 16.45 -18.47
C LYS A 381 -14.46 17.62 -18.74
N THR A 382 -14.57 18.26 -19.91
CA THR A 382 -13.74 19.40 -20.31
C THR A 382 -14.50 20.73 -20.25
N SER A 383 -15.66 20.75 -19.60
CA SER A 383 -16.40 21.97 -19.28
C SER A 383 -15.93 22.53 -17.93
N LEU A 384 -16.18 23.83 -17.69
CA LEU A 384 -15.96 24.41 -16.36
C LEU A 384 -16.94 23.85 -15.32
N GLU A 385 -18.15 23.45 -15.75
CA GLU A 385 -19.14 22.77 -14.90
C GLU A 385 -18.59 21.47 -14.30
N ALA A 386 -17.67 20.77 -14.99
CA ALA A 386 -16.97 19.57 -14.50
C ALA A 386 -16.29 19.74 -13.13
N PHE A 387 -15.94 20.98 -12.78
CA PHE A 387 -15.23 21.32 -11.55
C PHE A 387 -16.10 22.14 -10.58
N THR A 388 -17.36 22.40 -10.93
CA THR A 388 -18.32 23.09 -10.06
C THR A 388 -18.94 22.08 -9.08
N ARG A 389 -19.05 22.46 -7.81
CA ARG A 389 -19.58 21.57 -6.77
C ARG A 389 -21.05 21.26 -7.05
N HIS A 390 -21.41 19.98 -7.00
CA HIS A 390 -22.78 19.49 -7.23
C HIS A 390 -23.40 19.84 -8.59
N ALA A 391 -22.58 20.10 -9.63
CA ALA A 391 -23.09 20.40 -10.97
C ALA A 391 -23.80 19.22 -11.65
N PHE A 392 -23.44 17.98 -11.29
CA PHE A 392 -24.05 16.76 -11.83
C PHE A 392 -24.79 16.01 -10.74
N ALA A 393 -25.86 15.31 -11.15
CA ALA A 393 -26.63 14.47 -10.25
C ALA A 393 -25.75 13.36 -9.66
N SER A 394 -25.75 13.24 -8.33
CA SER A 394 -25.05 12.16 -7.62
C SER A 394 -25.69 10.81 -7.91
N ARG A 395 -24.87 9.76 -7.93
CA ARG A 395 -25.34 8.37 -7.95
C ARG A 395 -25.81 7.96 -6.56
N SER A 396 -26.80 7.08 -6.50
CA SER A 396 -27.27 6.47 -5.25
C SER A 396 -27.08 4.96 -5.27
N ASP A 397 -26.76 4.39 -4.12
CA ASP A 397 -26.65 2.94 -3.94
C ASP A 397 -27.95 2.21 -4.32
N THR A 398 -29.10 2.76 -3.93
CA THR A 398 -30.42 2.18 -4.22
C THR A 398 -30.69 2.06 -5.72
N GLU A 399 -30.45 3.14 -6.47
CA GLU A 399 -30.58 3.14 -7.92
C GLU A 399 -29.59 2.16 -8.56
N HIS A 400 -28.34 2.20 -8.11
CA HIS A 400 -27.28 1.36 -8.67
C HIS A 400 -27.57 -0.14 -8.48
N ARG A 401 -28.01 -0.55 -7.28
CA ARG A 401 -28.43 -1.93 -6.99
C ARG A 401 -29.63 -2.37 -7.84
N ARG A 402 -30.60 -1.49 -8.07
CA ARG A 402 -31.73 -1.78 -8.97
C ARG A 402 -31.26 -2.08 -10.40
N LEU A 403 -30.29 -1.31 -10.90
CA LEU A 403 -29.68 -1.55 -12.22
C LEU A 403 -28.88 -2.85 -12.25
N MET A 404 -28.14 -3.17 -11.18
CA MET A 404 -27.40 -4.44 -11.05
C MET A 404 -28.33 -5.66 -11.10
N GLN A 405 -29.47 -5.62 -10.42
CA GLN A 405 -30.44 -6.71 -10.46
C GLN A 405 -31.02 -6.89 -11.87
N ARG A 406 -31.33 -5.79 -12.57
CA ARG A 406 -31.78 -5.84 -13.97
C ARG A 406 -30.72 -6.46 -14.87
N TYR A 407 -29.45 -6.08 -14.71
CA TYR A 407 -28.33 -6.68 -15.46
C TYR A 407 -28.22 -8.20 -15.21
N LYS A 408 -28.34 -8.63 -13.95
CA LYS A 408 -28.24 -10.04 -13.55
C LYS A 408 -29.28 -10.95 -14.22
N LEU A 409 -30.47 -10.41 -14.51
CA LEU A 409 -31.55 -11.14 -15.19
C LEU A 409 -31.30 -11.32 -16.70
N LEU A 410 -30.33 -10.62 -17.28
CA LEU A 410 -30.00 -10.74 -18.70
C LEU A 410 -29.22 -12.03 -18.98
N THR A 411 -29.71 -12.82 -19.93
CA THR A 411 -29.15 -14.13 -20.28
C THR A 411 -28.19 -14.09 -21.46
N SER A 412 -28.26 -13.09 -22.34
CA SER A 412 -27.38 -12.96 -23.52
C SER A 412 -26.30 -11.89 -23.34
N GLU A 413 -25.12 -12.16 -23.87
CA GLU A 413 -23.97 -11.23 -23.86
C GLU A 413 -24.30 -9.92 -24.58
N ALA A 414 -24.94 -9.98 -25.75
CA ALA A 414 -25.34 -8.79 -26.49
C ALA A 414 -26.33 -7.88 -25.73
N ALA A 415 -27.25 -8.47 -24.96
CA ALA A 415 -28.17 -7.70 -24.12
C ALA A 415 -27.42 -7.03 -22.95
N ARG A 416 -26.46 -7.74 -22.33
CA ARG A 416 -25.59 -7.20 -21.29
C ARG A 416 -24.74 -6.04 -21.79
N ASP A 417 -24.14 -6.18 -22.97
CA ASP A 417 -23.31 -5.13 -23.58
C ASP A 417 -24.12 -3.86 -23.86
N ARG A 418 -25.34 -4.01 -24.42
CA ARG A 418 -26.26 -2.89 -24.61
C ARG A 418 -26.65 -2.24 -23.29
N PHE A 419 -26.98 -3.04 -22.27
CA PHE A 419 -27.35 -2.53 -20.96
C PHE A 419 -26.22 -1.73 -20.32
N VAL A 420 -24.99 -2.23 -20.39
CA VAL A 420 -23.81 -1.53 -19.88
C VAL A 420 -23.60 -0.22 -20.60
N LYS A 421 -23.73 -0.20 -21.93
CA LYS A 421 -23.59 1.02 -22.72
C LYS A 421 -24.55 2.13 -22.29
N ASP A 422 -25.77 1.75 -21.93
CA ASP A 422 -26.84 2.69 -21.57
C ASP A 422 -26.78 3.10 -20.09
N HIS A 423 -26.38 2.20 -19.19
CA HIS A 423 -26.49 2.38 -17.74
C HIS A 423 -25.17 2.37 -16.95
N ALA A 424 -24.03 2.13 -17.62
CA ALA A 424 -22.71 2.04 -17.00
C ALA A 424 -22.64 1.09 -15.78
N THR A 425 -23.43 0.02 -15.77
CA THR A 425 -23.65 -0.84 -14.61
C THR A 425 -23.66 -2.32 -14.99
N ARG A 426 -22.97 -3.15 -14.20
CA ARG A 426 -22.92 -4.63 -14.25
C ARG A 426 -23.19 -5.21 -12.86
N TRP A 427 -23.47 -6.51 -12.78
CA TRP A 427 -23.59 -7.20 -11.51
C TRP A 427 -22.26 -7.22 -10.74
N SER A 428 -22.34 -6.98 -9.43
CA SER A 428 -21.25 -7.19 -8.49
C SER A 428 -21.73 -8.05 -7.32
N GLU A 429 -20.92 -9.02 -6.90
CA GLU A 429 -21.20 -9.80 -5.69
C GLU A 429 -21.21 -8.94 -4.43
N LEU A 430 -20.50 -7.79 -4.41
CA LEU A 430 -20.52 -6.85 -3.28
C LEU A 430 -21.92 -6.32 -2.98
N ALA A 431 -22.79 -6.24 -3.99
CA ALA A 431 -24.19 -5.85 -3.83
C ALA A 431 -25.00 -6.87 -2.99
N ARG A 432 -24.46 -8.05 -2.66
CA ARG A 432 -25.11 -8.96 -1.71
C ARG A 432 -24.90 -8.55 -0.26
N LEU A 433 -23.89 -7.72 0.05
CA LEU A 433 -23.65 -7.19 1.39
C LEU A 433 -24.72 -6.11 1.68
N PRO A 434 -25.61 -6.30 2.65
CA PRO A 434 -26.75 -5.39 2.87
C PRO A 434 -26.33 -3.99 3.35
N TYR A 435 -25.19 -3.91 4.03
CA TYR A 435 -24.66 -2.67 4.61
C TYR A 435 -23.71 -1.90 3.67
N PHE A 436 -23.33 -2.48 2.53
CA PHE A 436 -22.26 -1.94 1.68
C PHE A 436 -22.80 -0.93 0.67
N ASP A 437 -22.50 0.36 0.82
CA ASP A 437 -22.89 1.37 -0.16
C ASP A 437 -21.98 1.32 -1.39
N MET A 438 -22.54 0.93 -2.55
CA MET A 438 -21.76 0.77 -3.79
C MET A 438 -21.12 2.06 -4.29
N CYS A 439 -21.69 3.23 -3.96
CA CYS A 439 -21.19 4.53 -4.41
C CYS A 439 -20.15 5.09 -3.43
N ARG A 440 -20.40 5.00 -2.13
CA ARG A 440 -19.49 5.57 -1.10
C ARG A 440 -18.36 4.63 -0.72
N MET A 441 -18.55 3.31 -0.82
CA MET A 441 -17.59 2.31 -0.34
C MET A 441 -16.70 1.69 -1.42
N VAL A 442 -16.83 2.15 -2.66
CA VAL A 442 -15.87 1.89 -3.75
C VAL A 442 -15.03 3.16 -3.94
N VAL A 443 -13.85 3.15 -3.32
CA VAL A 443 -13.09 4.38 -3.10
C VAL A 443 -12.30 4.78 -4.35
N VAL A 444 -12.29 6.08 -4.64
CA VAL A 444 -11.35 6.65 -5.61
C VAL A 444 -9.99 6.77 -4.93
N ASP A 445 -9.10 5.82 -5.22
CA ASP A 445 -7.78 5.80 -4.60
C ASP A 445 -6.95 7.06 -4.94
N PRO A 446 -6.45 7.79 -3.91
CA PRO A 446 -5.67 9.01 -4.11
C PRO A 446 -4.28 8.73 -4.70
N MET A 447 -3.69 7.54 -4.51
CA MET A 447 -2.37 7.23 -5.04
C MET A 447 -2.36 7.23 -6.57
N HIS A 448 -3.29 6.51 -7.19
CA HIS A 448 -3.49 6.44 -8.62
C HIS A 448 -4.19 7.69 -9.18
N ASN A 449 -5.13 8.27 -8.43
CA ASN A 449 -5.87 9.43 -8.92
C ASN A 449 -5.06 10.72 -8.86
N ILE A 450 -4.45 11.04 -7.72
CA ILE A 450 -3.77 12.31 -7.47
C ILE A 450 -2.31 12.22 -7.90
N PHE A 451 -1.53 11.28 -7.35
CA PHE A 451 -0.07 11.26 -7.59
C PHE A 451 0.27 10.74 -9.00
N LEU A 452 -0.18 9.54 -9.34
CA LEU A 452 0.05 8.97 -10.69
C LEU A 452 -0.88 9.58 -11.75
N GLY A 453 -1.93 10.28 -11.34
CA GLY A 453 -2.89 10.93 -12.23
C GLY A 453 -2.60 12.40 -12.42
N LEU A 454 -3.01 13.25 -11.48
CA LEU A 454 -2.88 14.72 -11.58
C LEU A 454 -1.42 15.17 -11.63
N VAL A 455 -0.61 14.81 -10.62
CA VAL A 455 0.78 15.30 -10.49
C VAL A 455 1.62 14.85 -11.68
N LYS A 456 1.58 13.55 -12.00
CA LYS A 456 2.26 13.01 -13.18
C LYS A 456 1.78 13.68 -14.47
N THR A 457 0.47 13.94 -14.62
CA THR A 457 -0.04 14.62 -15.81
C THR A 457 0.51 16.04 -15.89
N HIS A 458 0.44 16.81 -14.80
CA HIS A 458 0.95 18.17 -14.75
C HIS A 458 2.44 18.23 -15.08
N PHE A 459 3.27 17.57 -14.29
CA PHE A 459 4.72 17.72 -14.42
C PHE A 459 5.26 17.02 -15.67
N TYR A 460 4.88 15.76 -15.92
CA TYR A 460 5.48 15.00 -17.01
C TYR A 460 4.75 15.19 -18.34
N HIS A 461 3.43 15.02 -18.36
CA HIS A 461 2.69 15.05 -19.63
C HIS A 461 2.49 16.47 -20.17
N ILE A 462 2.34 17.45 -19.30
CA ILE A 462 2.17 18.86 -19.69
C ILE A 462 3.53 19.55 -19.69
N TRP A 463 4.24 19.61 -18.56
CA TRP A 463 5.43 20.46 -18.50
C TRP A 463 6.63 19.92 -19.29
N VAL A 464 7.01 18.66 -19.08
CA VAL A 464 8.15 18.06 -19.78
C VAL A 464 7.80 17.76 -21.25
N GLN A 465 6.72 17.03 -21.50
CA GLN A 465 6.37 16.58 -22.85
C GLN A 465 5.74 17.67 -23.72
N GLY A 466 5.06 18.65 -23.11
CA GLY A 466 4.59 19.86 -23.78
C GLY A 466 5.68 20.91 -23.98
N LYS A 467 6.93 20.64 -23.57
CA LYS A 467 8.09 21.54 -23.69
C LYS A 467 7.90 22.90 -22.98
N VAL A 468 7.12 22.92 -21.91
CA VAL A 468 7.06 24.05 -20.96
C VAL A 468 8.40 24.13 -20.21
N LEU A 469 8.91 22.97 -19.76
CA LEU A 469 10.27 22.82 -19.26
C LEU A 469 11.14 22.21 -20.38
N ARG A 470 12.06 23.00 -20.97
CA ARG A 470 12.91 22.51 -22.05
C ARG A 470 14.06 21.70 -21.48
N LYS A 471 14.35 20.57 -22.13
CA LYS A 471 15.41 19.64 -21.73
C LYS A 471 16.76 20.34 -21.52
N THR A 472 17.16 21.20 -22.44
CA THR A 472 18.47 21.85 -22.43
C THR A 472 18.54 23.12 -21.58
N ARG A 473 17.40 23.58 -21.02
CA ARG A 473 17.31 24.82 -20.22
C ARG A 473 16.65 24.57 -18.87
N GLU A 474 15.35 24.82 -18.74
CA GLU A 474 14.65 24.81 -17.45
C GLU A 474 14.73 23.45 -16.75
N LEU A 475 14.60 22.35 -17.51
CA LEU A 475 14.68 21.01 -16.93
C LEU A 475 16.11 20.66 -16.48
N ARG A 476 17.13 21.14 -17.21
CA ARG A 476 18.54 20.97 -16.82
C ARG A 476 18.85 21.73 -15.54
N ALA A 477 18.35 22.96 -15.42
CA ALA A 477 18.46 23.73 -14.18
C ALA A 477 17.78 23.05 -13.00
N PHE A 478 16.59 22.46 -13.24
CA PHE A 478 15.92 21.62 -12.24
C PHE A 478 16.80 20.46 -11.78
N HIS A 479 17.45 19.74 -12.70
CA HIS A 479 18.35 18.64 -12.35
C HIS A 479 19.57 19.09 -11.55
N THR A 480 20.18 20.22 -11.91
CA THR A 480 21.31 20.80 -11.17
C THR A 480 20.89 21.13 -9.74
N MET A 481 19.79 21.86 -9.55
CA MET A 481 19.30 22.20 -8.22
C MET A 481 18.86 20.98 -7.41
N LEU A 482 18.28 19.97 -8.06
CA LEU A 482 17.90 18.72 -7.42
C LEU A 482 19.13 17.95 -6.90
N ALA A 483 20.27 18.02 -7.61
CA ALA A 483 21.50 17.38 -7.18
C ALA A 483 22.10 18.01 -5.92
N ASP A 484 21.89 19.32 -5.73
CA ASP A 484 22.37 20.07 -4.57
C ASP A 484 21.44 19.97 -3.36
N LEU A 485 20.22 19.42 -3.52
CA LEU A 485 19.21 19.34 -2.46
C LEU A 485 19.49 18.19 -1.48
N GLU A 486 19.87 18.52 -0.24
CA GLU A 486 19.97 17.55 0.86
C GLU A 486 18.60 17.28 1.51
N MET A 487 18.09 16.06 1.31
CA MET A 487 16.81 15.61 1.87
C MET A 487 17.01 14.62 3.03
N PRO A 488 16.20 14.69 4.10
CA PRO A 488 16.20 13.69 5.17
C PRO A 488 16.12 12.26 4.64
N ALA A 489 16.89 11.34 5.22
CA ALA A 489 16.99 9.95 4.75
C ALA A 489 15.65 9.19 4.73
N ARG A 490 14.69 9.62 5.58
CA ARG A 490 13.32 9.08 5.64
C ARG A 490 12.46 9.41 4.42
N LEU A 491 12.80 10.45 3.65
CA LEU A 491 12.08 10.83 2.45
C LEU A 491 12.65 10.13 1.23
N GLY A 492 11.77 9.76 0.30
CA GLY A 492 12.19 9.18 -0.97
C GLY A 492 13.08 10.12 -1.78
N ARG A 493 14.08 9.55 -2.45
CA ARG A 493 14.93 10.30 -3.39
C ARG A 493 14.29 10.32 -4.77
N LEU A 494 14.31 11.49 -5.40
CA LEU A 494 13.97 11.63 -6.80
C LEU A 494 15.17 11.20 -7.68
N PRO A 495 14.93 10.57 -8.83
CA PRO A 495 15.98 10.34 -9.83
C PRO A 495 16.56 11.67 -10.31
N SER A 496 17.87 11.72 -10.47
CA SER A 496 18.60 12.94 -10.89
C SER A 496 18.16 13.48 -12.25
N LEU A 497 17.78 12.58 -13.17
CA LEU A 497 17.35 12.91 -14.54
C LEU A 497 15.84 12.75 -14.73
N ILE A 498 15.05 13.04 -13.69
CA ILE A 498 13.59 13.07 -13.73
C ILE A 498 13.04 13.79 -14.98
N GLY A 499 12.07 13.17 -15.65
CA GLY A 499 11.49 13.70 -16.89
C GLY A 499 12.23 13.26 -18.17
N GLU A 500 13.45 12.73 -18.05
CA GLU A 500 14.15 12.11 -19.17
C GLU A 500 14.03 10.59 -19.15
N PRO A 501 14.13 9.91 -20.31
CA PRO A 501 14.14 8.44 -20.37
C PRO A 501 15.18 7.80 -19.43
N ALA A 502 16.36 8.42 -19.30
CA ALA A 502 17.44 7.95 -18.42
C ALA A 502 17.08 8.02 -16.92
N GLY A 503 16.16 8.89 -16.52
CA GLY A 503 15.67 8.99 -15.14
C GLY A 503 14.60 7.96 -14.77
N GLY A 504 14.09 7.21 -15.76
CA GLY A 504 13.00 6.25 -15.57
C GLY A 504 11.66 6.92 -15.24
N SER A 505 10.66 6.08 -14.96
CA SER A 505 9.36 6.54 -14.47
C SER A 505 9.37 6.65 -12.95
N LEU A 506 8.82 7.74 -12.42
CA LEU A 506 8.69 7.91 -10.98
C LEU A 506 7.58 7.02 -10.40
N THR A 507 7.83 6.53 -9.19
CA THR A 507 6.82 5.90 -8.34
C THR A 507 5.83 6.92 -7.78
N ALA A 508 4.69 6.47 -7.24
CA ALA A 508 3.70 7.37 -6.63
C ALA A 508 4.28 8.16 -5.45
N ASP A 509 5.14 7.54 -4.63
CA ASP A 509 5.85 8.18 -3.52
C ASP A 509 6.79 9.30 -4.02
N GLN A 510 7.51 9.05 -5.13
CA GLN A 510 8.35 10.09 -5.75
C GLN A 510 7.52 11.25 -6.32
N TRP A 511 6.34 10.99 -6.90
CA TRP A 511 5.42 12.07 -7.29
C TRP A 511 4.92 12.87 -6.10
N LEU A 512 4.65 12.21 -4.97
CA LEU A 512 4.26 12.85 -3.73
C LEU A 512 5.38 13.77 -3.21
N VAL A 513 6.63 13.31 -3.15
CA VAL A 513 7.79 14.13 -2.77
C VAL A 513 7.99 15.30 -3.72
N LEU A 514 7.80 15.08 -5.02
CA LEU A 514 7.89 16.14 -6.02
C LEU A 514 6.86 17.24 -5.77
N VAL A 515 5.58 16.90 -5.60
CA VAL A 515 4.53 17.93 -5.52
C VAL A 515 4.52 18.64 -4.17
N THR A 516 4.88 17.97 -3.08
CA THR A 516 4.78 18.55 -1.73
C THR A 516 6.04 19.28 -1.28
N ILE A 517 7.21 18.89 -1.80
CA ILE A 517 8.50 19.41 -1.31
C ILE A 517 9.32 19.99 -2.45
N VAL A 518 9.77 19.15 -3.40
CA VAL A 518 10.79 19.57 -4.38
C VAL A 518 10.25 20.61 -5.37
N GLY A 519 9.07 20.39 -5.92
CA GLY A 519 8.43 21.29 -6.88
C GLY A 519 8.19 22.68 -6.32
N PRO A 520 7.51 22.82 -5.16
CA PRO A 520 7.31 24.12 -4.52
C PRO A 520 8.59 24.86 -4.18
N LEU A 521 9.70 24.15 -3.91
CA LEU A 521 11.00 24.76 -3.62
C LEU A 521 11.76 25.19 -4.88
N LEU A 522 11.83 24.32 -5.89
CA LEU A 522 12.70 24.53 -7.06
C LEU A 522 12.02 25.29 -8.20
N MET A 523 10.70 25.11 -8.41
CA MET A 523 10.00 25.78 -9.52
C MET A 523 10.00 27.31 -9.44
N PRO A 524 9.86 27.95 -8.25
CA PRO A 524 9.99 29.39 -8.12
C PRO A 524 11.37 29.90 -8.54
N GLN A 525 12.44 29.18 -8.20
CA GLN A 525 13.79 29.55 -8.59
C GLN A 525 13.96 29.47 -10.11
N ILE A 526 13.49 28.38 -10.74
CA ILE A 526 13.48 28.27 -12.21
C ILE A 526 12.66 29.39 -12.83
N TRP A 527 11.51 29.73 -12.25
CA TRP A 527 10.75 30.87 -12.74
C TRP A 527 11.54 32.17 -12.62
N HIS A 528 12.23 32.41 -11.50
CA HIS A 528 13.03 33.61 -11.32
C HIS A 528 14.18 33.70 -12.33
N ASP A 529 14.91 32.59 -12.54
CA ASP A 529 16.10 32.54 -13.40
C ASP A 529 15.76 32.66 -14.90
N TYR A 530 14.57 32.19 -15.31
CA TYR A 530 14.18 32.13 -16.72
C TYR A 530 13.00 33.06 -17.07
N GLY A 531 12.13 33.39 -16.12
CA GLY A 531 10.92 34.19 -16.32
C GLY A 531 11.21 35.65 -16.66
N VAL A 532 10.27 36.29 -17.37
CA VAL A 532 10.37 37.72 -17.74
C VAL A 532 9.49 38.53 -16.79
N LEU A 533 10.09 39.48 -16.05
CA LEU A 533 9.44 40.25 -14.98
C LEU A 533 8.77 41.56 -15.43
N ASP A 534 8.91 41.97 -16.70
CA ASP A 534 8.39 43.25 -17.16
C ASP A 534 6.90 43.16 -17.51
N GLY A 535 6.04 43.66 -16.62
CA GLY A 535 4.57 43.65 -16.73
C GLY A 535 3.94 44.59 -17.77
N GLY A 536 4.66 44.94 -18.85
CA GLY A 536 4.16 45.83 -19.90
C GLY A 536 3.17 45.16 -20.88
N GLU A 537 2.46 45.97 -21.69
CA GLU A 537 1.51 45.49 -22.71
C GLU A 537 2.13 44.46 -23.70
N ALA A 538 3.41 44.62 -24.03
CA ALA A 538 4.14 43.69 -24.90
C ALA A 538 4.24 42.27 -24.29
N GLN A 539 4.35 42.16 -22.96
CA GLN A 539 4.42 40.89 -22.26
C GLN A 539 3.03 40.23 -22.17
N GLN A 540 1.96 41.00 -21.98
CA GLN A 540 0.58 40.47 -22.03
C GLN A 540 0.25 39.89 -23.40
N LYS A 541 0.54 40.64 -24.48
CA LYS A 541 0.34 40.17 -25.85
C LYS A 541 1.17 38.92 -26.17
N ARG A 542 2.41 38.85 -25.66
CA ARG A 542 3.24 37.65 -25.75
C ARG A 542 2.65 36.47 -24.99
N ASN A 543 2.14 36.68 -23.78
CA ASN A 543 1.52 35.62 -22.96
C ASN A 543 0.29 35.04 -23.67
N GLU A 544 -0.54 35.87 -24.30
CA GLU A 544 -1.69 35.44 -25.10
C GLU A 544 -1.27 34.61 -26.32
N VAL A 545 -0.24 35.06 -27.06
CA VAL A 545 0.31 34.30 -28.19
C VAL A 545 0.90 32.96 -27.73
N LEU A 546 1.61 32.94 -26.58
CA LEU A 546 2.12 31.73 -25.96
C LEU A 546 0.99 30.76 -25.61
N LEU A 547 -0.11 31.27 -25.04
CA LEU A 547 -1.28 30.46 -24.68
C LEU A 547 -1.92 29.81 -25.92
N GLN A 548 -2.19 30.61 -26.96
CA GLN A 548 -2.78 30.12 -28.21
C GLN A 548 -1.87 29.11 -28.93
N GLY A 549 -0.56 29.37 -29.00
CA GLY A 549 0.41 28.47 -29.59
C GLY A 549 0.57 27.15 -28.82
N ARG A 550 0.51 27.19 -27.48
CA ARG A 550 0.62 26.00 -26.61
C ARG A 550 -0.55 25.06 -26.76
N ILE A 551 -1.78 25.57 -26.77
CA ILE A 551 -2.99 24.73 -26.90
C ILE A 551 -2.90 23.91 -28.18
N ALA A 552 -2.55 24.55 -29.30
CA ALA A 552 -2.36 23.87 -30.59
C ALA A 552 -1.19 22.86 -30.57
N ALA A 553 -0.04 23.23 -30.00
CA ALA A 553 1.14 22.37 -29.94
C ALA A 553 0.90 21.12 -29.06
N ILE A 554 0.32 21.29 -27.87
CA ILE A 554 0.02 20.19 -26.95
C ILE A 554 -1.07 19.29 -27.54
N ALA A 555 -2.11 19.86 -28.15
CA ALA A 555 -3.13 19.08 -28.85
C ALA A 555 -2.51 18.21 -29.97
N LYS A 556 -1.58 18.77 -30.75
CA LYS A 556 -0.84 18.04 -31.79
C LYS A 556 -0.01 16.88 -31.20
N VAL A 557 0.81 17.14 -30.18
CA VAL A 557 1.64 16.10 -29.53
C VAL A 557 0.77 14.97 -28.97
N LEU A 558 -0.35 15.30 -28.32
CA LEU A 558 -1.27 14.30 -27.77
C LEU A 558 -1.99 13.51 -28.88
N ALA A 559 -2.36 14.16 -30.00
CA ALA A 559 -2.96 13.51 -31.15
C ALA A 559 -2.00 12.54 -31.84
N GLU A 560 -0.74 12.96 -32.08
CA GLU A 560 0.31 12.11 -32.64
C GLU A 560 0.55 10.86 -31.79
N ARG A 561 0.47 10.99 -30.45
CA ARG A 561 0.60 9.86 -29.53
C ARG A 561 -0.59 8.92 -29.59
N LYS A 562 -1.82 9.45 -29.65
CA LYS A 562 -3.01 8.62 -29.88
C LYS A 562 -2.89 7.85 -31.19
N GLN A 563 -2.44 8.50 -32.26
CA GLN A 563 -2.20 7.85 -33.55
C GLN A 563 -1.08 6.81 -33.48
N LYS A 564 0.05 7.07 -32.81
CA LYS A 564 1.11 6.09 -32.59
C LYS A 564 0.62 4.87 -31.80
N LYS A 565 -0.17 5.08 -30.75
CA LYS A 565 -0.81 3.99 -29.98
C LYS A 565 -1.80 3.19 -30.83
N GLN A 566 -2.63 3.85 -31.65
CA GLN A 566 -3.57 3.19 -32.56
C GLN A 566 -2.86 2.43 -33.68
N LYS A 567 -1.81 2.99 -34.29
CA LYS A 567 -0.97 2.30 -35.29
C LYS A 567 -0.29 1.07 -34.68
N LYS A 568 0.21 1.15 -33.43
CA LYS A 568 0.77 0.01 -32.71
C LYS A 568 -0.28 -1.09 -32.43
N LYS A 569 -1.57 -0.73 -32.26
CA LYS A 569 -2.70 -1.68 -32.18
C LYS A 569 -3.17 -2.23 -33.55
N GLN A 570 -2.88 -1.56 -34.67
CA GLN A 570 -3.43 -1.90 -36.01
C GLN A 570 -2.42 -2.49 -37.01
N THR A 571 -1.13 -2.58 -36.70
CA THR A 571 -0.14 -3.11 -37.65
C THR A 571 0.06 -4.62 -37.46
N PRO A 572 -0.34 -5.51 -38.40
CA PRO A 572 0.10 -6.90 -38.37
C PRO A 572 1.59 -6.94 -38.71
N LYS A 573 2.39 -7.76 -38.01
CA LYS A 573 3.82 -7.94 -38.33
C LYS A 573 3.98 -8.35 -39.81
N PRO A 574 4.93 -7.77 -40.56
CA PRO A 574 5.05 -8.03 -42.00
C PRO A 574 5.49 -9.47 -42.28
N THR A 575 4.70 -10.19 -43.08
CA THR A 575 5.07 -11.47 -43.69
C THR A 575 6.19 -11.26 -44.71
N ARG A 576 7.43 -11.61 -44.34
CA ARG A 576 8.59 -11.54 -45.23
C ARG A 576 8.53 -12.71 -46.23
N LYS A 577 8.10 -12.45 -47.48
CA LYS A 577 8.24 -13.39 -48.60
C LYS A 577 9.74 -13.55 -48.94
N ARG A 578 10.24 -14.79 -49.00
CA ARG A 578 11.60 -15.12 -49.48
C ARG A 578 11.55 -15.49 -50.97
N PRO A 579 12.48 -15.00 -51.82
CA PRO A 579 12.70 -15.56 -53.15
C PRO A 579 13.47 -16.88 -53.05
N ARG A 580 13.18 -17.80 -53.97
CA ARG A 580 13.82 -19.10 -54.18
C ARG A 580 14.99 -18.94 -55.15
N THR A 581 16.20 -19.33 -54.75
CA THR A 581 17.25 -19.74 -55.70
C THR A 581 18.15 -20.81 -55.08
N THR A 582 18.53 -21.75 -55.94
CA THR A 582 19.24 -23.03 -55.78
C THR A 582 20.77 -22.85 -55.62
N GLY A 583 21.47 -23.85 -55.06
CA GLY A 583 22.89 -23.88 -54.61
C GLY A 583 23.98 -23.79 -55.72
N PRO A 584 25.24 -24.28 -55.55
CA PRO A 584 25.85 -25.10 -54.47
C PRO A 584 27.21 -24.55 -53.91
N SER A 585 27.87 -25.39 -53.10
CA SER A 585 29.03 -25.27 -52.18
C SER A 585 30.40 -24.81 -52.73
N THR A 586 31.22 -24.15 -51.88
CA THR A 586 32.66 -24.49 -51.61
C THR A 586 33.26 -23.77 -50.39
N GLN A 587 34.40 -24.31 -49.92
CA GLN A 587 35.07 -24.24 -48.61
C GLN A 587 35.81 -22.91 -48.28
N SER A 588 35.93 -22.56 -46.99
CA SER A 588 37.21 -22.52 -46.22
C SER A 588 37.20 -21.60 -44.97
N GLN A 589 37.66 -22.20 -43.85
CA GLN A 589 38.41 -21.72 -42.67
C GLN A 589 38.16 -20.37 -41.97
N GLY A 590 37.98 -20.44 -40.64
CA GLY A 590 38.25 -19.35 -39.68
C GLY A 590 37.31 -19.34 -38.45
N ILE A 591 37.79 -19.79 -37.28
CA ILE A 591 37.17 -19.62 -35.93
C ILE A 591 38.07 -18.58 -35.20
N PRO A 592 37.57 -17.62 -34.36
CA PRO A 592 36.74 -17.92 -33.19
C PRO A 592 35.69 -16.90 -32.68
N ARG A 593 34.78 -17.48 -31.86
CA ARG A 593 34.03 -16.93 -30.70
C ARG A 593 32.64 -16.26 -30.91
N ARG A 594 31.66 -17.01 -30.37
CA ARG A 594 30.51 -16.62 -29.52
C ARG A 594 29.55 -15.55 -30.07
N SER A 595 28.50 -16.00 -30.76
CA SER A 595 27.30 -15.19 -31.01
C SER A 595 26.00 -15.99 -30.86
N GLU A 596 24.97 -15.23 -30.52
CA GLU A 596 23.67 -15.61 -30.01
C GLU A 596 22.87 -16.54 -30.94
N ARG A 597 22.30 -17.60 -30.36
CA ARG A 597 21.23 -18.38 -31.01
C ARG A 597 19.88 -17.82 -30.60
N VAL A 598 19.37 -16.87 -31.38
CA VAL A 598 17.95 -16.49 -31.37
C VAL A 598 17.14 -17.67 -31.95
N ARG A 599 16.36 -18.34 -31.11
CA ARG A 599 15.42 -19.41 -31.53
C ARG A 599 14.05 -18.80 -31.82
N ARG A 600 13.45 -19.18 -32.95
CA ARG A 600 12.13 -18.69 -33.41
C ARG A 600 10.97 -19.37 -32.64
N PRO A 601 9.88 -18.66 -32.32
CA PRO A 601 8.71 -19.25 -31.68
C PRO A 601 7.94 -20.19 -32.62
N THR A 602 7.25 -21.18 -32.05
CA THR A 602 6.36 -22.11 -32.75
C THR A 602 5.03 -21.45 -33.13
N GLN A 603 4.38 -22.00 -34.16
CA GLN A 603 3.17 -21.47 -34.82
C GLN A 603 1.98 -21.23 -33.88
N ARG A 604 1.90 -21.94 -32.74
CA ARG A 604 0.86 -21.77 -31.70
C ARG A 604 1.01 -20.48 -30.87
N ALA A 605 2.13 -19.76 -30.99
CA ALA A 605 2.37 -18.46 -30.37
C ALA A 605 1.90 -17.27 -31.23
N LEU A 606 1.53 -17.52 -32.50
CA LEU A 606 1.11 -16.47 -33.45
C LEU A 606 -0.41 -16.21 -33.47
N GLU A 607 -1.22 -17.07 -32.86
CA GLU A 607 -2.70 -17.04 -32.94
C GLU A 607 -3.39 -16.48 -31.68
N MET A 608 -2.67 -15.82 -30.77
CA MET A 608 -3.23 -15.38 -29.49
C MET A 608 -3.19 -13.85 -29.33
N GLU A 609 -4.10 -13.15 -29.99
CA GLU A 609 -4.33 -11.71 -29.77
C GLU A 609 -5.05 -11.48 -28.43
N LEU A 610 -4.58 -10.45 -27.72
CA LEU A 610 -5.02 -10.00 -26.41
C LEU A 610 -5.32 -8.52 -26.52
N GLU A 611 -6.58 -8.14 -26.33
CA GLU A 611 -6.96 -6.74 -26.15
C GLU A 611 -6.43 -6.28 -24.79
N MET A 612 -5.30 -5.59 -24.83
CA MET A 612 -4.73 -4.86 -23.71
C MET A 612 -5.45 -3.51 -23.60
N ASP A 613 -6.23 -3.36 -22.53
CA ASP A 613 -6.60 -2.06 -21.96
C ASP A 613 -5.75 -1.82 -20.72
N ASP A 614 -4.44 -1.71 -20.95
CA ASP A 614 -3.53 -1.15 -19.96
C ASP A 614 -3.48 0.39 -20.14
N ALA A 615 -4.12 1.07 -19.18
CA ALA A 615 -3.99 2.49 -18.97
C ALA A 615 -2.90 2.77 -17.91
N GLY A 616 -1.75 2.09 -17.98
CA GLY A 616 -0.68 2.30 -17.02
C GLY A 616 0.53 1.38 -17.21
N ALA A 617 1.40 1.75 -18.15
CA ALA A 617 2.79 1.30 -18.30
C ALA A 617 3.06 0.02 -19.13
N ASP A 618 3.10 0.21 -20.45
CA ASP A 618 3.99 -0.57 -21.32
C ASP A 618 5.28 0.21 -21.58
N SER A 619 6.33 -0.13 -20.82
CA SER A 619 7.72 0.11 -21.19
C SER A 619 8.15 -0.99 -22.15
N GLU A 620 8.02 -0.77 -23.46
CA GLU A 620 8.90 -1.40 -24.47
C GLU A 620 8.60 -0.83 -25.88
N GLY A 621 9.63 -0.23 -26.47
CA GLY A 621 9.65 0.31 -27.83
C GLY A 621 9.68 1.85 -27.89
N GLU A 622 10.79 2.45 -27.44
CA GLU A 622 11.11 3.88 -27.60
C GLU A 622 12.24 4.08 -28.63
N ASP A 623 12.01 3.65 -29.87
CA ASP A 623 12.91 3.98 -30.99
C ASP A 623 12.20 4.93 -31.95
N ALA A 624 12.41 6.23 -31.75
CA ALA A 624 12.51 7.25 -32.80
C ALA A 624 12.46 8.65 -32.19
N TYR A 625 13.62 9.25 -31.94
CA TYR A 625 13.72 10.70 -31.96
C TYR A 625 14.97 11.09 -32.75
N SER A 626 14.73 11.53 -33.98
CA SER A 626 15.73 12.13 -34.85
C SER A 626 16.26 13.41 -34.21
N GLY A 627 17.59 13.56 -34.22
CA GLY A 627 18.25 14.82 -33.88
C GLY A 627 17.65 15.96 -34.70
N ALA A 628 17.07 16.94 -34.00
CA ALA A 628 16.70 18.20 -34.59
C ALA A 628 17.82 19.19 -34.29
N GLU A 629 18.27 19.85 -35.35
CA GLU A 629 19.31 20.88 -35.38
C GLU A 629 19.05 22.02 -34.39
N GLU A 630 20.13 22.65 -33.94
CA GLU A 630 20.14 23.81 -33.06
C GLU A 630 19.31 24.96 -33.64
N PRO A 631 18.36 25.54 -32.88
CA PRO A 631 17.71 26.77 -33.30
C PRO A 631 18.64 27.97 -33.09
N SER A 632 18.68 28.85 -34.10
CA SER A 632 19.40 30.13 -34.11
C SER A 632 18.99 31.05 -32.95
N GLU A 633 19.89 31.97 -32.59
CA GLU A 633 19.93 32.95 -31.48
C GLU A 633 18.67 33.82 -31.18
N ALA A 634 17.50 33.56 -31.76
CA ALA A 634 16.22 34.19 -31.42
C ALA A 634 15.53 33.59 -30.16
N GLU A 635 16.15 32.63 -29.47
CA GLU A 635 15.54 31.75 -28.46
C GLU A 635 15.66 32.18 -26.98
N ASN A 636 15.86 33.47 -26.69
CA ASN A 636 16.13 33.90 -25.31
C ASN A 636 14.88 34.06 -24.40
N THR A 637 13.75 33.50 -24.79
CA THR A 637 12.46 33.67 -24.11
C THR A 637 12.04 32.40 -23.35
N CYS A 638 11.59 32.55 -22.09
CA CYS A 638 11.07 31.44 -21.28
C CYS A 638 9.71 30.93 -21.78
N ASN A 639 9.58 29.60 -21.76
CA ASN A 639 8.40 28.86 -22.19
C ASN A 639 7.41 28.63 -21.07
N MET A 640 7.62 29.16 -19.86
CA MET A 640 6.65 29.13 -18.76
C MET A 640 5.78 30.41 -18.79
N HIS A 641 4.48 30.24 -18.52
CA HIS A 641 3.48 31.31 -18.45
C HIS A 641 3.32 31.74 -16.99
N PRO A 642 3.09 33.03 -16.66
CA PRO A 642 3.10 33.50 -15.27
C PRO A 642 2.15 32.74 -14.33
N ARG A 643 1.03 32.24 -14.86
CA ARG A 643 0.06 31.43 -14.11
C ARG A 643 0.46 29.97 -13.90
N ASP A 644 1.44 29.42 -14.64
CA ASP A 644 1.85 28.00 -14.56
C ASP A 644 2.27 27.63 -13.14
N LEU A 645 3.13 28.46 -12.53
CA LEU A 645 3.59 28.24 -11.17
C LEU A 645 2.45 28.38 -10.16
N SER A 646 1.61 29.40 -10.28
CA SER A 646 0.45 29.58 -9.39
C SER A 646 -0.51 28.38 -9.45
N ASN A 647 -0.74 27.84 -10.64
CA ASN A 647 -1.61 26.69 -10.85
C ASN A 647 -1.02 25.42 -10.21
N PHE A 648 0.29 25.17 -10.40
CA PHE A 648 0.98 24.07 -9.74
C PHE A 648 1.01 24.21 -8.22
N LEU A 649 1.20 25.43 -7.69
CA LEU A 649 1.19 25.68 -6.26
C LEU A 649 -0.20 25.50 -5.63
N LYS A 650 -1.30 25.78 -6.34
CA LYS A 650 -2.65 25.41 -5.87
C LYS A 650 -2.79 23.90 -5.69
N LEU A 651 -2.34 23.10 -6.67
CA LEU A 651 -2.32 21.65 -6.56
C LEU A 651 -1.45 21.19 -5.38
N SER A 652 -0.26 21.76 -5.24
CA SER A 652 0.65 21.45 -4.14
C SER A 652 0.04 21.77 -2.78
N GLN A 653 -0.51 22.98 -2.61
CA GLN A 653 -1.13 23.41 -1.36
C GLN A 653 -2.34 22.55 -1.02
N ALA A 654 -3.20 22.23 -1.99
CA ALA A 654 -4.32 21.33 -1.77
C ALA A 654 -3.87 19.96 -1.27
N ILE A 655 -2.84 19.39 -1.91
CA ILE A 655 -2.27 18.09 -1.52
C ILE A 655 -1.64 18.16 -0.11
N ARG A 656 -0.91 19.24 0.21
CA ARG A 656 -0.32 19.43 1.56
C ARG A 656 -1.40 19.56 2.63
N LEU A 657 -2.50 20.25 2.36
CA LEU A 657 -3.64 20.36 3.28
C LEU A 657 -4.26 18.99 3.55
N ILE A 658 -4.59 18.21 2.52
CA ILE A 658 -5.26 16.90 2.70
C ILE A 658 -4.34 15.80 3.27
N LEU A 659 -3.02 16.01 3.30
CA LEU A 659 -2.03 15.08 3.87
C LEU A 659 -1.71 15.35 5.34
N GLN A 660 -2.31 16.37 5.95
CA GLN A 660 -2.08 16.66 7.37
C GLN A 660 -2.51 15.48 8.25
N ASP A 661 -1.82 15.30 9.38
CA ASP A 661 -2.16 14.26 10.34
C ASP A 661 -3.46 14.55 11.10
N HIS A 662 -3.77 15.84 11.22
CA HIS A 662 -4.97 16.39 11.83
C HIS A 662 -5.66 17.27 10.78
N LEU A 663 -6.85 16.88 10.36
CA LEU A 663 -7.62 17.59 9.33
C LEU A 663 -8.84 18.25 9.96
N GLU A 664 -9.04 19.53 9.67
CA GLU A 664 -10.22 20.29 10.05
C GLU A 664 -11.11 20.57 8.84
N GLU A 665 -12.42 20.74 9.06
CA GLU A 665 -13.39 21.01 7.98
C GLU A 665 -13.05 22.28 7.18
N SER A 666 -12.45 23.28 7.83
CA SER A 666 -11.95 24.52 7.20
C SER A 666 -10.83 24.23 6.19
N ALA A 667 -9.86 23.39 6.57
CA ALA A 667 -8.76 22.95 5.73
C ALA A 667 -9.25 22.09 4.55
N LEU A 668 -10.23 21.21 4.78
CA LEU A 668 -10.86 20.42 3.72
C LEU A 668 -11.62 21.28 2.71
N SER A 669 -12.37 22.26 3.20
CA SER A 669 -13.08 23.23 2.34
C SER A 669 -12.10 24.04 1.50
N ARG A 670 -10.98 24.47 2.09
CA ARG A 670 -9.91 25.16 1.35
C ARG A 670 -9.26 24.25 0.32
N ALA A 671 -8.98 23.00 0.65
CA ALA A 671 -8.38 22.04 -0.28
C ALA A 671 -9.31 21.72 -1.47
N ASP A 672 -10.62 21.56 -1.23
CA ASP A 672 -11.61 21.35 -2.29
C ASP A 672 -11.64 22.52 -3.28
N LEU A 673 -11.70 23.75 -2.74
CA LEU A 673 -11.65 24.97 -3.55
C LEU A 673 -10.38 25.01 -4.41
N LEU A 674 -9.22 24.75 -3.81
CA LEU A 674 -7.93 24.77 -4.52
C LEU A 674 -7.84 23.71 -5.62
N LEU A 675 -8.37 22.51 -5.41
CA LEU A 675 -8.40 21.47 -6.43
C LEU A 675 -9.29 21.86 -7.62
N ARG A 676 -10.44 22.49 -7.35
CA ARG A 676 -11.37 22.96 -8.39
C ARG A 676 -10.80 24.13 -9.19
N GLU A 677 -10.20 25.10 -8.49
CA GLU A 677 -9.48 26.22 -9.11
C GLU A 677 -8.32 25.70 -9.96
N TYR A 678 -7.50 24.80 -9.40
CA TYR A 678 -6.42 24.14 -10.14
C TYR A 678 -6.92 23.53 -11.46
N CYS A 679 -7.98 22.72 -11.42
CA CYS A 679 -8.50 22.05 -12.61
C CYS A 679 -9.08 23.03 -13.65
N SER A 680 -9.80 24.05 -13.19
CA SER A 680 -10.40 25.07 -14.05
C SER A 680 -9.34 25.91 -14.76
N GLU A 681 -8.34 26.38 -14.01
CA GLU A 681 -7.22 27.12 -14.58
C GLU A 681 -6.33 26.26 -15.48
N LEU A 682 -6.16 24.96 -15.17
CA LEU A 682 -5.42 24.04 -16.04
C LEU A 682 -6.10 23.90 -17.41
N LEU A 683 -7.43 23.85 -17.43
CA LEU A 683 -8.23 23.84 -18.66
C LEU A 683 -8.03 25.13 -19.47
N GLU A 684 -7.99 26.29 -18.83
CA GLU A 684 -7.70 27.57 -19.50
C GLU A 684 -6.27 27.62 -20.05
N LEU A 685 -5.28 27.18 -19.27
CA LEU A 685 -3.86 27.30 -19.60
C LEU A 685 -3.40 26.36 -20.70
N TYR A 686 -3.97 25.15 -20.77
CA TYR A 686 -3.48 24.09 -21.63
C TYR A 686 -4.55 23.47 -22.54
N GLY A 687 -5.79 23.93 -22.41
CA GLY A 687 -6.92 23.50 -23.22
C GLY A 687 -7.50 22.13 -22.84
N PRO A 688 -8.60 21.72 -23.48
CA PRO A 688 -9.35 20.51 -23.12
C PRO A 688 -8.58 19.21 -23.36
N ALA A 689 -7.54 19.25 -24.20
CA ALA A 689 -6.76 18.08 -24.56
C ALA A 689 -5.96 17.48 -23.40
N VAL A 690 -5.64 18.26 -22.35
CA VAL A 690 -4.90 17.78 -21.18
C VAL A 690 -5.80 17.20 -20.09
N ILE A 691 -7.08 17.60 -20.07
CA ILE A 691 -8.02 17.14 -19.05
C ILE A 691 -8.29 15.63 -19.22
N ARG A 692 -8.26 14.94 -18.10
CA ARG A 692 -8.47 13.49 -17.96
C ARG A 692 -9.58 13.25 -16.94
N PRO A 693 -10.27 12.10 -16.98
CA PRO A 693 -11.22 11.69 -15.94
C PRO A 693 -10.71 11.90 -14.51
N ASN A 694 -9.41 11.68 -14.27
CA ASN A 694 -8.75 11.89 -12.98
C ASN A 694 -8.98 13.28 -12.37
N HIS A 695 -9.03 14.34 -13.20
CA HIS A 695 -9.24 15.71 -12.72
C HIS A 695 -10.61 15.88 -12.09
N HIS A 696 -11.65 15.32 -12.72
CA HIS A 696 -12.99 15.33 -12.15
C HIS A 696 -13.07 14.45 -10.90
N TYR A 697 -12.50 13.25 -10.91
CA TYR A 697 -12.44 12.40 -9.71
C TYR A 697 -11.75 13.06 -8.51
N ALA A 698 -10.75 13.92 -8.75
CA ALA A 698 -10.07 14.65 -7.68
C ALA A 698 -11.00 15.63 -6.95
N THR A 699 -12.10 16.06 -7.59
CA THR A 699 -13.12 16.92 -6.94
C THR A 699 -13.95 16.19 -5.89
N HIS A 700 -13.87 14.86 -5.82
CA HIS A 700 -14.51 14.04 -4.77
C HIS A 700 -13.55 13.67 -3.64
N THR A 701 -12.27 14.03 -3.72
CA THR A 701 -11.26 13.60 -2.72
C THR A 701 -11.63 14.06 -1.31
N THR A 702 -12.13 15.28 -1.14
CA THR A 702 -12.52 15.79 0.18
C THR A 702 -13.76 15.11 0.74
N ASP A 703 -14.67 14.64 -0.12
CA ASP A 703 -15.81 13.81 0.30
C ASP A 703 -15.34 12.46 0.84
N PHE A 704 -14.38 11.82 0.17
CA PHE A 704 -13.77 10.57 0.68
C PHE A 704 -13.05 10.78 2.01
N ILE A 705 -12.41 11.94 2.23
CA ILE A 705 -11.82 12.27 3.54
C ILE A 705 -12.89 12.36 4.62
N ARG A 706 -14.01 13.03 4.35
CA ARG A 706 -15.13 13.11 5.31
C ARG A 706 -15.69 11.71 5.63
N TRP A 707 -15.67 10.80 4.66
CA TRP A 707 -16.16 9.43 4.80
C TRP A 707 -15.19 8.46 5.49
N TYR A 708 -13.88 8.59 5.24
CA TYR A 708 -12.86 7.61 5.64
C TYR A 708 -11.75 8.17 6.54
N GLY A 709 -11.77 9.47 6.88
CA GLY A 709 -10.67 10.13 7.57
C GLY A 709 -9.50 10.48 6.64
N PRO A 710 -8.29 10.70 7.18
CA PRO A 710 -7.14 11.17 6.40
C PRO A 710 -6.77 10.26 5.22
N LEU A 711 -6.14 10.81 4.16
CA LEU A 711 -5.78 10.08 2.92
C LEU A 711 -5.07 8.74 3.17
N ARG A 712 -4.20 8.71 4.18
CA ARG A 712 -3.42 7.51 4.55
C ARG A 712 -4.28 6.31 4.98
N GLU A 713 -5.54 6.55 5.31
CA GLU A 713 -6.46 5.51 5.74
C GLU A 713 -7.03 4.71 4.56
N PHE A 714 -6.99 5.27 3.33
CA PHE A 714 -7.65 4.66 2.15
C PHE A 714 -6.84 4.69 0.84
N TRP A 715 -5.54 5.00 0.88
CA TRP A 715 -4.63 4.89 -0.27
C TRP A 715 -4.11 3.45 -0.52
N THR A 716 -3.73 3.15 -1.76
CA THR A 716 -3.37 1.77 -2.16
C THR A 716 -1.90 1.38 -1.98
N PHE A 717 -1.04 2.22 -1.40
CA PHE A 717 0.39 1.91 -1.18
C PHE A 717 0.60 0.58 -0.43
N LEU A 718 -0.33 0.25 0.48
CA LEU A 718 -0.31 -0.98 1.24
C LEU A 718 -0.45 -2.23 0.35
N PHE A 719 -1.32 -2.18 -0.66
CA PHE A 719 -1.57 -3.29 -1.58
C PHE A 719 -0.50 -3.38 -2.67
N GLU A 720 0.04 -2.25 -3.14
CA GLU A 720 1.19 -2.25 -4.04
C GLU A 720 2.42 -2.91 -3.38
N ARG A 721 2.62 -2.67 -2.08
CA ARG A 721 3.64 -3.36 -1.28
C ARG A 721 3.43 -4.88 -1.28
N MET A 722 2.19 -5.34 -1.11
CA MET A 722 1.88 -6.78 -1.19
C MET A 722 2.33 -7.37 -2.53
N ASN A 723 2.00 -6.70 -3.64
CA ASN A 723 2.40 -7.13 -4.97
C ASN A 723 3.92 -7.18 -5.14
N LYS A 724 4.66 -6.21 -4.59
CA LYS A 724 6.13 -6.23 -4.57
C LYS A 724 6.68 -7.42 -3.79
N VAL A 725 6.10 -7.75 -2.63
CA VAL A 725 6.47 -8.92 -1.82
C VAL A 725 6.24 -10.21 -2.62
N LEU A 726 5.06 -10.37 -3.22
CA LEU A 726 4.76 -11.56 -4.02
C LEU A 726 5.73 -11.70 -5.21
N LYS A 727 6.03 -10.61 -5.92
CA LYS A 727 6.99 -10.59 -7.04
C LYS A 727 8.42 -10.96 -6.64
N SER A 728 8.81 -10.78 -5.38
CA SER A 728 10.15 -11.16 -4.90
C SER A 728 10.34 -12.66 -4.71
N TYR A 729 9.25 -13.44 -4.60
CA TYR A 729 9.34 -14.87 -4.39
C TYR A 729 9.84 -15.61 -5.63
N ARG A 730 10.75 -16.56 -5.43
CA ARG A 730 11.18 -17.51 -6.46
C ARG A 730 10.09 -18.55 -6.66
N THR A 731 9.65 -18.75 -7.89
CA THR A 731 8.55 -19.67 -8.21
C THR A 731 8.89 -20.59 -9.38
N ASP A 732 8.20 -21.74 -9.45
CA ASP A 732 8.45 -22.78 -10.44
C ASP A 732 7.78 -22.49 -11.81
N ASN A 733 7.21 -21.29 -12.01
CA ASN A 733 6.63 -20.81 -13.28
C ASN A 733 5.51 -21.67 -13.90
N HIS A 734 4.91 -22.58 -13.12
CA HIS A 734 3.85 -23.47 -13.60
C HIS A 734 2.49 -22.75 -13.77
N ALA A 735 1.81 -23.03 -14.88
CA ALA A 735 0.48 -22.50 -15.18
C ALA A 735 -0.64 -23.24 -14.43
N GLY A 736 -1.90 -22.84 -14.64
CA GLY A 736 -3.08 -23.52 -14.10
C GLY A 736 -3.34 -23.24 -12.62
N GLY A 737 -2.91 -22.07 -12.13
CA GLY A 737 -3.05 -21.67 -10.72
C GLY A 737 -1.96 -22.22 -9.80
N GLU A 738 -0.97 -22.96 -10.32
CA GLU A 738 0.14 -23.47 -9.52
C GLU A 738 1.10 -22.35 -9.09
N LEU A 739 1.37 -21.37 -9.96
CA LEU A 739 2.13 -20.17 -9.62
C LEU A 739 1.51 -19.42 -8.42
N GLU A 740 0.20 -19.18 -8.48
CA GLU A 740 -0.55 -18.54 -7.41
C GLU A 740 -0.51 -19.34 -6.11
N CYS A 741 -0.58 -20.67 -6.18
CA CYS A 741 -0.41 -21.53 -5.00
C CYS A 741 0.97 -21.35 -4.37
N SER A 742 2.02 -21.20 -5.19
CA SER A 742 3.38 -20.96 -4.70
C SER A 742 3.50 -19.56 -4.06
N PHE A 743 2.93 -18.52 -4.67
CA PHE A 743 2.89 -17.19 -4.07
C PHE A 743 2.18 -17.19 -2.71
N LEU A 744 0.99 -17.81 -2.62
CA LEU A 744 0.24 -17.87 -1.36
C LEU A 744 1.01 -18.66 -0.29
N ARG A 745 1.67 -19.77 -0.68
CA ARG A 745 2.50 -20.58 0.22
C ARG A 745 3.69 -19.78 0.78
N GLU A 746 4.48 -19.15 -0.08
CA GLU A 746 5.66 -18.39 0.35
C GLU A 746 5.27 -17.18 1.20
N PHE A 747 4.16 -16.52 0.87
CA PHE A 747 3.60 -15.46 1.70
C PHE A 747 3.34 -15.93 3.13
N PHE A 748 2.56 -17.01 3.31
CA PHE A 748 2.26 -17.48 4.66
C PHE A 748 3.45 -18.14 5.38
N ARG A 749 4.41 -18.75 4.67
CA ARG A 749 5.69 -19.17 5.27
C ARG A 749 6.43 -17.97 5.87
N THR A 750 6.47 -16.86 5.14
CA THR A 750 7.08 -15.60 5.59
C THR A 750 6.37 -15.05 6.83
N VAL A 751 5.02 -15.03 6.82
CA VAL A 751 4.20 -14.57 7.95
C VAL A 751 4.40 -15.46 9.19
N ASN A 752 4.31 -16.78 9.03
CA ASN A 752 4.48 -17.75 10.13
C ASN A 752 5.89 -17.68 10.73
N SER A 753 6.93 -17.58 9.88
CA SER A 753 8.31 -17.39 10.34
C SER A 753 8.48 -16.09 11.14
N SER A 754 7.89 -14.98 10.69
CA SER A 754 7.92 -13.71 11.42
C SER A 754 7.21 -13.80 12.79
N ARG A 755 6.06 -14.47 12.86
CA ARG A 755 5.33 -14.68 14.12
C ARG A 755 6.10 -15.57 15.10
N LEU A 756 6.77 -16.63 14.61
CA LEU A 756 7.64 -17.46 15.44
C LEU A 756 8.80 -16.67 16.04
N LEU A 757 9.45 -15.80 15.26
CA LEU A 757 10.51 -14.92 15.77
C LEU A 757 9.98 -13.97 16.85
N SER A 758 8.80 -13.39 16.65
CA SER A 758 8.16 -12.51 17.64
C SER A 758 7.83 -13.24 18.94
N GLU A 759 7.26 -14.45 18.86
CA GLU A 759 6.97 -15.28 20.03
C GLU A 759 8.25 -15.68 20.78
N ALA A 760 9.30 -16.07 20.05
CA ALA A 760 10.59 -16.43 20.61
C ALA A 760 11.23 -15.25 21.35
N SER A 761 11.16 -14.03 20.82
CA SER A 761 11.66 -12.83 21.50
C SER A 761 10.93 -12.58 22.82
N ARG A 762 9.58 -12.66 22.82
CA ARG A 762 8.76 -12.44 24.03
C ARG A 762 8.94 -13.49 25.12
N SER A 763 9.16 -14.74 24.73
CA SER A 763 9.34 -15.85 25.67
C SER A 763 10.71 -15.88 26.34
N THR A 764 11.63 -14.99 25.95
CA THR A 764 13.01 -14.99 26.43
C THR A 764 13.31 -13.85 27.39
N VAL A 765 14.20 -14.11 28.35
CA VAL A 765 14.72 -13.05 29.22
C VAL A 765 15.46 -12.02 28.36
N ALA A 766 15.11 -10.74 28.53
CA ALA A 766 15.73 -9.63 27.83
C ALA A 766 17.27 -9.67 27.97
N GLY A 767 17.99 -9.55 26.85
CA GLY A 767 19.46 -9.64 26.82
C GLY A 767 20.04 -11.05 26.72
N SER A 768 19.21 -12.10 26.70
CA SER A 768 19.64 -13.47 26.41
C SER A 768 20.23 -13.61 25.00
N TRP A 769 20.99 -14.68 24.75
CA TRP A 769 21.55 -14.96 23.41
C TRP A 769 20.47 -15.16 22.34
N LEU A 770 19.32 -15.75 22.71
CA LEU A 770 18.19 -15.91 21.81
C LEU A 770 17.54 -14.56 21.47
N ASP A 771 17.32 -13.70 22.48
CA ASP A 771 16.83 -12.33 22.27
C ASP A 771 17.77 -11.51 21.35
N LYS A 772 19.09 -11.57 21.59
CA LYS A 772 20.09 -10.91 20.74
C LYS A 772 20.05 -11.42 19.29
N ALA A 773 19.96 -12.72 19.09
CA ALA A 773 19.91 -13.31 17.76
C ALA A 773 18.61 -12.93 17.02
N VAL A 774 17.47 -12.96 17.70
CA VAL A 774 16.19 -12.56 17.13
C VAL A 774 16.16 -11.08 16.77
N LYS A 775 16.64 -10.20 17.66
CA LYS A 775 16.79 -8.77 17.37
C LYS A 775 17.69 -8.52 16.16
N GLN A 776 18.78 -9.27 16.02
CA GLN A 776 19.65 -9.18 14.85
C GLN A 776 18.94 -9.64 13.57
N MET A 777 18.17 -10.73 13.60
CA MET A 777 17.36 -11.18 12.46
C MET A 777 16.31 -10.14 12.05
N PHE A 778 15.63 -9.51 13.02
CA PHE A 778 14.69 -8.41 12.75
C PHE A 778 15.39 -7.21 12.12
N LYS A 779 16.50 -6.75 12.71
CA LYS A 779 17.30 -5.64 12.19
C LYS A 779 17.81 -5.89 10.76
N THR A 780 18.31 -7.09 10.49
CA THR A 780 18.78 -7.43 9.14
C THR A 780 17.63 -7.56 8.14
N SER A 781 16.44 -7.94 8.60
CA SER A 781 15.24 -7.98 7.74
C SER A 781 14.70 -6.59 7.40
N SER A 782 15.02 -5.56 8.19
CA SER A 782 14.60 -4.18 7.92
C SER A 782 15.46 -3.46 6.86
N ASP A 783 16.69 -3.90 6.61
CA ASP A 783 17.65 -3.16 5.76
C ASP A 783 17.39 -3.32 4.25
N ASP A 784 16.60 -4.32 3.81
CA ASP A 784 16.58 -4.78 2.41
C ASP A 784 15.32 -4.42 1.59
N ARG A 785 14.39 -3.61 2.13
CA ARG A 785 13.03 -3.48 1.56
C ARG A 785 12.48 -2.05 1.40
N GLY A 786 13.27 -1.14 0.83
CA GLY A 786 12.78 0.07 0.12
C GLY A 786 12.03 1.15 0.93
N THR A 787 11.77 2.28 0.28
CA THR A 787 11.33 3.58 0.84
C THR A 787 10.02 3.57 1.63
N LEU A 788 9.02 2.75 1.26
CA LEU A 788 7.76 2.62 2.02
C LEU A 788 7.96 1.96 3.40
N GLN A 789 9.07 1.22 3.58
CA GLN A 789 9.46 0.75 4.90
C GLN A 789 10.04 1.88 5.74
N ALA A 790 10.59 2.98 5.20
CA ALA A 790 10.90 4.15 6.03
C ALA A 790 9.63 4.71 6.70
N LEU A 791 8.49 4.74 5.98
CA LEU A 791 7.20 5.12 6.56
C LEU A 791 6.66 4.07 7.56
N SER A 792 6.78 2.77 7.24
CA SER A 792 6.38 1.67 8.14
C SER A 792 7.28 1.57 9.36
N GLN A 793 8.57 1.88 9.23
CA GLN A 793 9.60 1.87 10.27
C GLN A 793 9.47 3.13 11.11
N ASP A 794 9.14 4.29 10.53
CA ASP A 794 8.75 5.48 11.28
C ASP A 794 7.51 5.19 12.12
N LEU A 795 6.52 4.48 11.58
CA LEU A 795 5.31 4.11 12.31
C LEU A 795 5.57 2.98 13.33
N ASP A 796 6.38 1.97 13.00
CA ASP A 796 6.73 0.85 13.89
C ASP A 796 7.64 1.28 15.03
N THR A 797 8.62 2.15 14.76
CA THR A 797 9.49 2.79 15.76
C THR A 797 8.65 3.75 16.60
N ALA A 798 7.77 4.56 15.99
CA ALA A 798 6.83 5.40 16.73
C ALA A 798 5.84 4.60 17.60
N ALA A 799 5.55 3.33 17.29
CA ALA A 799 4.66 2.46 18.07
C ALA A 799 5.39 1.67 19.17
N GLU A 800 6.61 1.18 18.92
CA GLU A 800 7.44 0.52 19.95
C GLU A 800 7.96 1.56 20.97
N ASP A 801 8.25 2.76 20.51
CA ASP A 801 8.67 3.89 21.33
C ASP A 801 7.53 4.87 21.65
N ALA A 802 6.27 4.57 21.29
CA ALA A 802 5.09 5.34 21.73
C ALA A 802 5.01 5.42 23.25
N MET A 803 5.58 4.43 23.93
CA MET A 803 5.70 4.41 25.39
C MET A 803 6.89 5.24 25.92
N ALA A 804 7.85 5.61 25.07
CA ALA A 804 9.04 6.35 25.47
C ALA A 804 8.96 7.81 24.99
N THR A 805 8.58 8.71 25.91
CA THR A 805 8.61 10.16 25.66
C THR A 805 10.02 10.66 25.32
N LEU A 806 11.05 10.02 25.91
CA LEU A 806 12.47 10.31 25.68
C LEU A 806 13.32 9.06 26.02
N ALA A 807 14.15 8.58 25.09
CA ALA A 807 15.14 7.52 25.32
C ALA A 807 16.46 7.80 24.57
N PHE A 808 17.56 7.18 24.97
CA PHE A 808 18.88 7.37 24.35
C PHE A 808 19.39 6.06 23.76
N SER A 809 20.25 6.16 22.75
CA SER A 809 20.90 5.01 22.13
C SER A 809 21.55 4.10 23.19
N THR A 810 21.36 2.78 23.04
CA THR A 810 22.09 1.77 23.82
C THR A 810 23.60 1.76 23.51
N ARG A 811 24.00 2.39 22.40
CA ARG A 811 25.40 2.64 22.05
C ARG A 811 25.79 4.02 22.56
N SER A 812 26.59 4.02 23.61
CA SER A 812 27.15 5.23 24.22
C SER A 812 28.63 5.03 24.52
N SER A 813 29.41 6.10 24.44
CA SER A 813 30.82 6.09 24.87
C SER A 813 31.08 7.25 25.81
N LEU A 814 31.78 6.98 26.91
CA LEU A 814 32.39 8.03 27.71
C LEU A 814 33.50 8.70 26.87
N GLY A 815 33.49 10.02 26.79
CA GLY A 815 34.48 10.78 26.04
C GLY A 815 34.54 12.23 26.46
N THR A 816 35.48 12.97 25.89
CA THR A 816 35.64 14.40 26.11
C THR A 816 34.81 15.20 25.11
N LEU A 817 34.09 16.20 25.60
CA LEU A 817 33.33 17.13 24.77
C LEU A 817 34.28 18.03 23.97
N PRO A 818 33.97 18.30 22.68
CA PRO A 818 34.66 19.33 21.91
C PRO A 818 34.62 20.68 22.63
N THR A 819 35.71 21.44 22.52
CA THR A 819 35.91 22.69 23.26
C THR A 819 34.75 23.67 23.10
N ASP A 820 34.23 23.82 21.88
CA ASP A 820 33.10 24.70 21.57
C ASP A 820 31.80 24.24 22.24
N VAL A 821 31.50 22.94 22.21
CA VAL A 821 30.31 22.34 22.84
C VAL A 821 30.40 22.47 24.36
N TYR A 822 31.57 22.21 24.92
CA TYR A 822 31.84 22.31 26.35
C TYR A 822 31.65 23.75 26.87
N PHE A 823 32.24 24.76 26.22
CA PHE A 823 32.09 26.14 26.69
C PHE A 823 30.66 26.67 26.51
N ARG A 824 29.92 26.21 25.49
CA ARG A 824 28.48 26.50 25.35
C ARG A 824 27.66 25.88 26.48
N PHE A 825 27.96 24.64 26.87
CA PHE A 825 27.32 23.99 28.01
C PHE A 825 27.64 24.71 29.33
N LEU A 826 28.89 25.09 29.55
CA LEU A 826 29.29 25.89 30.72
C LEU A 826 28.58 27.25 30.76
N HIS A 827 28.44 27.92 29.62
CA HIS A 827 27.67 29.16 29.50
C HIS A 827 26.19 28.93 29.85
N TYR A 828 25.59 27.86 29.36
CA TYR A 828 24.23 27.47 29.72
C TYR A 828 24.05 27.24 31.22
N LEU A 829 24.98 26.53 31.88
CA LEU A 829 24.94 26.31 33.33
C LEU A 829 25.01 27.62 34.12
N ARG A 830 25.93 28.52 33.75
CA ARG A 830 26.06 29.85 34.38
C ARG A 830 24.80 30.69 34.25
N HIS A 831 24.10 30.58 33.11
CA HIS A 831 22.89 31.35 32.87
C HIS A 831 21.65 30.73 33.54
N SER A 832 21.53 29.41 33.50
CA SER A 832 20.38 28.68 34.07
C SER A 832 20.41 28.60 35.59
N ARG A 833 21.59 28.69 36.22
CA ARG A 833 21.75 28.72 37.68
C ARG A 833 22.73 29.81 38.12
N PRO A 834 22.34 31.09 38.07
CA PRO A 834 23.21 32.21 38.41
C PRO A 834 23.72 32.20 39.86
N SER A 835 23.00 31.53 40.77
CA SER A 835 23.35 31.40 42.18
C SER A 835 24.49 30.42 42.46
N LEU A 836 24.90 29.61 41.46
CA LEU A 836 26.01 28.68 41.56
C LEU A 836 27.14 29.16 40.64
N HIS A 837 28.33 29.35 41.22
CA HIS A 837 29.51 29.80 40.46
C HIS A 837 30.16 28.61 39.74
N PHE A 838 29.98 28.49 38.43
CA PHE A 838 30.63 27.45 37.62
C PHE A 838 31.88 27.96 36.92
N HIS A 839 32.95 27.18 36.91
CA HIS A 839 34.16 27.48 36.13
C HIS A 839 34.66 26.26 35.33
N SER A 840 35.55 26.55 34.39
CA SER A 840 36.05 25.54 33.47
C SER A 840 37.09 24.65 34.13
N ALA A 841 37.09 23.35 33.86
CA ALA A 841 38.20 22.43 34.18
C ALA A 841 39.57 22.87 33.63
N PHE A 842 39.59 23.76 32.64
CA PHE A 842 40.83 24.32 32.07
C PHE A 842 41.29 25.62 32.74
N ALA A 843 40.51 26.19 33.66
CA ALA A 843 40.79 27.49 34.27
C ALA A 843 41.12 27.34 35.75
N VAL A 844 42.13 28.07 36.21
CA VAL A 844 42.44 28.21 37.64
C VAL A 844 41.53 29.31 38.21
N THR A 845 40.71 28.96 39.20
CA THR A 845 39.81 29.89 39.88
C THR A 845 40.39 30.34 41.23
N SER A 846 40.13 31.59 41.61
CA SER A 846 40.40 32.11 42.95
C SER A 846 39.21 31.99 43.90
N ASP A 847 38.04 31.56 43.40
CA ASP A 847 36.82 31.39 44.19
C ASP A 847 36.70 29.95 44.74
N PRO A 848 36.87 29.75 46.07
CA PRO A 848 36.83 28.44 46.70
C PRO A 848 35.43 27.81 46.72
N CYS A 849 34.38 28.58 46.46
CA CYS A 849 33.00 28.11 46.41
C CYS A 849 32.54 27.74 44.98
N SER A 850 33.41 27.89 43.99
CA SER A 850 33.05 27.64 42.59
C SER A 850 33.17 26.15 42.21
N VAL A 851 32.18 25.65 41.46
CA VAL A 851 32.10 24.27 40.99
C VAL A 851 32.84 24.14 39.65
N VAL A 852 33.88 23.30 39.63
CA VAL A 852 34.57 22.91 38.38
C VAL A 852 33.61 22.11 37.53
N VAL A 853 33.44 22.42 36.25
CA VAL A 853 32.67 21.57 35.31
C VAL A 853 33.64 20.73 34.50
N SER A 854 33.54 19.40 34.60
CA SER A 854 34.33 18.47 33.78
C SER A 854 33.94 18.56 32.31
N ASN A 855 34.91 18.37 31.42
CA ASN A 855 34.65 18.23 29.98
C ASN A 855 34.34 16.78 29.58
N GLU A 856 34.26 15.85 30.52
CA GLU A 856 33.87 14.47 30.26
C GLU A 856 32.35 14.31 30.25
N ALA A 857 31.83 13.60 29.25
CA ALA A 857 30.41 13.31 29.10
C ALA A 857 30.21 11.94 28.46
N VAL A 858 29.06 11.32 28.72
CA VAL A 858 28.62 10.13 27.99
C VAL A 858 27.93 10.60 26.71
N VAL A 859 28.52 10.31 25.56
CA VAL A 859 27.99 10.71 24.24
C VAL A 859 27.22 9.55 23.63
N TYR A 860 26.09 9.85 23.00
CA TYR A 860 25.17 8.90 22.38
C TYR A 860 25.12 9.08 20.86
N ASP A 861 24.98 7.97 20.14
CA ASP A 861 24.86 8.00 18.67
C ASP A 861 23.56 8.72 18.21
N TYR A 862 22.46 8.47 18.91
CA TYR A 862 21.14 9.04 18.64
C TYR A 862 20.30 9.19 19.91
N VAL A 863 19.25 10.00 19.81
CA VAL A 863 18.19 10.19 20.81
C VAL A 863 16.86 9.80 20.20
N VAL A 864 15.99 9.18 21.01
CA VAL A 864 14.60 8.87 20.67
C VAL A 864 13.71 9.86 21.40
N VAL A 865 12.93 10.67 20.66
CA VAL A 865 11.95 11.61 21.23
C VAL A 865 10.60 11.32 20.59
N ASN A 866 9.57 11.01 21.40
CA ASN A 866 8.24 10.59 20.92
C ASN A 866 8.33 9.51 19.84
N GLY A 867 9.22 8.54 20.05
CA GLY A 867 9.48 7.44 19.12
C GLY A 867 10.14 7.76 17.78
N LYS A 868 10.81 8.91 17.67
CA LYS A 868 11.62 9.27 16.50
C LYS A 868 13.09 9.31 16.85
N HIS A 869 13.91 8.63 16.03
CA HIS A 869 15.37 8.64 16.17
C HIS A 869 15.98 9.90 15.54
N PHE A 870 16.83 10.59 16.30
CA PHE A 870 17.60 11.75 15.86
C PHE A 870 19.08 11.48 16.08
N TYR A 871 19.82 11.33 14.98
CA TYR A 871 21.24 11.00 15.04
C TYR A 871 22.09 12.25 15.24
N SER A 872 23.15 12.11 16.02
CA SER A 872 24.18 13.14 16.12
C SER A 872 25.09 13.09 14.90
N SER A 873 25.32 14.20 14.19
CA SER A 873 26.17 14.20 12.98
C SER A 873 27.63 13.82 13.25
N SER A 874 28.11 14.02 14.47
CA SER A 874 29.44 13.54 14.91
C SER A 874 29.59 12.01 14.86
N ARG A 875 28.48 11.27 14.85
CA ARG A 875 28.45 9.79 14.85
C ARG A 875 27.60 9.20 13.72
N ALA A 876 26.80 10.02 13.03
CA ALA A 876 25.92 9.58 11.95
C ALA A 876 26.74 9.23 10.70
N PRO A 877 26.37 8.17 9.96
CA PRO A 877 27.01 7.85 8.69
C PRO A 877 26.66 8.85 7.56
N ARG A 878 25.62 9.68 7.72
CA ARG A 878 25.15 10.66 6.71
C ARG A 878 24.61 11.94 7.38
N SER A 879 24.83 13.11 6.78
CA SER A 879 24.33 14.41 7.24
C SER A 879 22.80 14.50 7.29
N ALA A 880 22.10 13.81 6.38
CA ALA A 880 20.64 13.82 6.29
C ALA A 880 19.92 13.21 7.51
N GLU A 881 20.61 12.42 8.34
CA GLU A 881 20.02 11.76 9.52
C GLU A 881 20.09 12.63 10.79
N SER A 882 20.83 13.74 10.75
CA SER A 882 20.98 14.68 11.87
C SER A 882 20.09 15.91 11.79
N LEU A 883 19.25 16.04 10.75
CA LEU A 883 18.35 17.17 10.57
C LEU A 883 17.17 17.11 11.55
N ILE A 884 16.98 18.18 12.33
CA ILE A 884 15.94 18.27 13.37
C ILE A 884 15.13 19.57 13.26
N ALA A 885 13.86 19.49 13.67
CA ALA A 885 12.99 20.64 13.88
C ALA A 885 12.53 20.63 15.34
N VAL A 886 12.71 21.75 16.05
CA VAL A 886 12.48 21.86 17.50
C VAL A 886 11.50 22.99 17.77
N PHE A 887 10.51 22.71 18.63
CA PHE A 887 9.58 23.71 19.13
C PHE A 887 10.15 24.31 20.44
N PRO A 888 10.56 25.59 20.46
CA PRO A 888 11.11 26.18 21.67
C PRO A 888 9.99 26.43 22.70
N ILE A 889 10.24 26.07 23.96
CA ILE A 889 9.30 26.35 25.04
C ILE A 889 9.30 27.87 25.30
N GLY A 890 8.13 28.52 25.19
CA GLY A 890 7.93 29.94 25.51
C GLY A 890 8.16 30.95 24.38
N SER A 891 8.29 30.51 23.11
CA SER A 891 8.30 31.40 21.94
C SER A 891 7.07 31.22 21.06
N ASP A 892 6.65 32.28 20.37
CA ASP A 892 5.59 32.25 19.36
C ASP A 892 5.79 31.10 18.36
N ALA A 893 4.75 30.24 18.28
CA ALA A 893 4.34 29.16 17.35
C ALA A 893 5.27 28.57 16.25
N HIS A 894 6.55 28.92 16.15
CA HIS A 894 7.42 28.56 15.02
C HIS A 894 8.48 27.54 15.43
N TYR A 895 8.63 26.50 14.61
CA TYR A 895 9.73 25.55 14.71
C TYR A 895 11.06 26.22 14.34
N ARG A 896 12.13 25.84 15.03
CA ARG A 896 13.51 26.11 14.60
C ARG A 896 14.10 24.86 13.97
N VAL A 897 14.75 24.99 12.83
CA VAL A 897 15.36 23.87 12.10
C VAL A 897 16.87 23.95 12.20
N GLY A 898 17.51 22.79 12.38
CA GLY A 898 18.96 22.71 12.46
C GLY A 898 19.49 21.30 12.37
N GLU A 899 20.78 21.16 12.63
CA GLU A 899 21.51 19.91 12.64
C GLU A 899 21.87 19.53 14.08
N LEU A 900 21.44 18.36 14.54
CA LEU A 900 21.86 17.78 15.81
C LEU A 900 23.32 17.29 15.68
N THR A 901 24.24 18.01 16.29
CA THR A 901 25.67 17.69 16.17
C THR A 901 26.13 16.67 17.21
N HIS A 902 25.63 16.78 18.45
CA HIS A 902 26.01 15.95 19.58
C HIS A 902 24.80 15.73 20.50
N ALA A 903 24.65 14.50 21.01
CA ALA A 903 23.73 14.18 22.09
C ALA A 903 24.54 13.55 23.23
N PHE A 904 24.49 14.14 24.42
CA PHE A 904 25.32 13.72 25.53
C PHE A 904 24.65 13.89 26.90
N ARG A 905 25.12 13.09 27.86
CA ARG A 905 24.74 13.14 29.27
C ARG A 905 25.94 13.56 30.10
N VAL A 906 25.73 14.59 30.93
CA VAL A 906 26.69 15.00 31.96
C VAL A 906 26.11 14.61 33.31
N MET A 907 26.89 13.89 34.11
CA MET A 907 26.52 13.53 35.47
C MET A 907 27.71 13.83 36.39
N GLN A 908 27.61 14.90 37.18
CA GLN A 908 28.69 15.32 38.06
C GLN A 908 28.13 15.89 39.37
N ALA A 909 28.76 15.52 40.49
CA ALA A 909 28.45 16.10 41.80
C ALA A 909 28.63 17.63 41.77
N GLY A 910 27.68 18.38 42.36
CA GLY A 910 27.67 19.85 42.36
C GLY A 910 27.08 20.50 41.09
N VAL A 911 27.09 19.81 39.95
CA VAL A 911 26.45 20.25 38.70
C VAL A 911 25.05 19.64 38.56
N GLY A 912 24.93 18.34 38.82
CA GLY A 912 23.71 17.54 38.65
C GLY A 912 23.76 16.68 37.38
N GLU A 913 22.59 16.17 36.99
CA GLU A 913 22.42 15.39 35.76
C GLU A 913 21.77 16.23 34.67
N TYR A 914 22.39 16.25 33.49
CA TYR A 914 21.85 16.93 32.30
C TYR A 914 21.89 16.01 31.10
N LEU A 915 20.79 16.05 30.33
CA LEU A 915 20.65 15.41 29.03
C LEU A 915 20.58 16.52 27.98
N VAL A 916 21.58 16.60 27.11
CA VAL A 916 21.80 17.77 26.25
C VAL A 916 21.96 17.35 24.80
N GLY A 917 21.24 18.03 23.91
CA GLY A 917 21.46 18.01 22.47
C GLY A 917 22.06 19.32 21.99
N HIS A 918 23.24 19.30 21.38
CA HIS A 918 23.85 20.48 20.77
C HIS A 918 23.41 20.61 19.31
N VAL A 919 22.68 21.68 19.01
CA VAL A 919 22.08 21.92 17.70
C VAL A 919 22.75 23.09 16.99
N ARG A 920 23.18 22.87 15.75
CA ARG A 920 23.59 23.93 14.84
C ARG A 920 22.36 24.39 14.06
N TRP A 921 21.80 25.53 14.45
CA TRP A 921 20.62 26.08 13.80
C TRP A 921 20.93 26.58 12.39
N PHE A 922 20.05 26.26 11.44
CA PHE A 922 20.12 26.83 10.10
C PHE A 922 19.61 28.27 10.12
N LYS A 923 20.19 29.10 9.24
CA LYS A 923 19.65 30.42 8.96
C LYS A 923 18.59 30.28 7.89
N SER A 924 17.47 30.99 8.04
CA SER A 924 16.48 31.07 6.98
C SER A 924 17.15 31.60 5.72
N CYS A 925 16.91 30.95 4.59
CA CYS A 925 17.25 31.51 3.30
C CYS A 925 16.13 32.49 2.95
N GLU A 926 16.41 33.80 2.96
CA GLU A 926 15.48 34.81 2.49
C GLU A 926 15.38 34.69 0.95
N LEU A 927 14.41 33.91 0.49
CA LEU A 927 14.02 33.92 -0.91
C LEU A 927 13.28 35.23 -1.16
N GLN A 928 13.86 36.15 -1.93
CA GLN A 928 13.21 37.40 -2.33
C GLN A 928 11.99 37.11 -3.22
N GLN A 929 10.83 36.88 -2.61
CA GLN A 929 9.60 36.51 -3.32
C GLN A 929 8.50 37.57 -3.23
N GLU A 930 8.67 38.63 -2.44
CA GLU A 930 7.65 39.65 -2.16
C GLU A 930 7.10 40.32 -3.43
N ASN A 931 7.91 40.41 -4.48
CA ASN A 931 7.54 41.00 -5.77
C ASN A 931 7.09 39.97 -6.82
N THR A 932 6.75 38.75 -6.41
CA THR A 932 6.31 37.69 -7.34
C THR A 932 4.80 37.46 -7.26
N PRO A 933 4.13 37.14 -8.39
CA PRO A 933 2.71 36.78 -8.41
C PRO A 933 2.29 35.62 -7.49
N TRP A 934 3.25 34.88 -6.91
CA TRP A 934 3.00 33.73 -6.06
C TRP A 934 3.44 33.89 -4.59
N ALA A 935 3.83 35.09 -4.16
CA ALA A 935 4.19 35.38 -2.76
C ALA A 935 3.11 34.90 -1.76
N ALA A 936 1.83 35.06 -2.10
CA ALA A 936 0.69 34.65 -1.28
C ALA A 936 0.50 33.13 -1.11
N TRP A 937 1.20 32.33 -1.92
CA TRP A 937 1.11 30.86 -1.92
C TRP A 937 2.30 30.21 -1.20
N TYR A 938 3.28 31.03 -0.80
CA TYR A 938 4.46 30.61 -0.08
C TYR A 938 4.20 30.70 1.43
N VAL A 939 3.91 29.57 2.04
CA VAL A 939 4.01 29.40 3.49
C VAL A 939 4.99 28.24 3.68
N ILE A 940 6.23 28.57 4.05
CA ILE A 940 7.28 27.59 4.38
C ILE A 940 6.97 26.98 5.74
#